data_AF-A0A2J7ZJT3-F1
#
_entry.id   AF-A0A2J7ZJT3-F1
#
_cell.length_a   1.000
_cell.length_b   1.000
_cell.length_c   1.000
_cell.angle_alpha   90.00
_cell.angle_beta   90.00
_cell.angle_gamma   90.00
#
_symmetry.space_group_name_H-M   'P 1'
#
loop_
_entity.id
_entity.type
_entity.pdbx_description
1 polymer ?
#
loop_
_entity_poly.entity_id
_entity_poly.type
_entity_poly.pdbx_seq_one_letter_code
_entity_poly.pdbx_strand_id
1 'polypeptide(L)'
;EVNSLFEALATVATTATQHEVPYRYLLPLTELGLDLSTLVDQNTKAPLIDTKELTRLAPGRIKRRHMIALNRVSLLLSGTCSAALAEMAGNNVTIQATNLDRYNSTAPLQRERRAIPQDSPYSGLINKRTVPMSTLMPTLTAYLATTAPPVKPNDATDGSPWESPLGRQAETGENEAPLGDWATEAENSNGTSQAGTRAPPQRQPSHCHRPNRRKRLEKWIDDETRTYNKTVKTLANGRLNFAQIIDRLKAAEPGTAQPTQAEAWMAILKDMRKTCPSLGLRAEHDDKDDMQIDSPERRWSHPELHRRLAAPGGLVEDIARLLLRYKTHKKDTKSKKTHATLAPKLITLLYNALQRMANPDEAGPAEAFANPLNCHPGVASYYSSREEDQLFGASGDIYTRPMQGLFVAHADPYPETAQKALAWAVASADNLYNGKNATATLMVIPYAKTGPMTNLLRHRTVTPLARIGPDSELCKLTQGAGTGAPSETPRDSGGHILGGCKYGPFPGMYINRHNRAVEQVADTLQNGQHGGSFMIMDAGAEATRPAHSAGTRLPEWLRPQQVEREEWKKMRPDILFIPGLTLDPQKSVTARYRETIRAKHEIYLIEVGYCGDLRHGEKQHDKASQHAKLAEALKSAGWTVHYTEHETISLGTAGTIRKDTRELLIKLGTTATEADRCCLKLHQSAVEHLNRIVVQRRIHERTATAGSG
;
A
#
# COMPACT_ATOMS: atom_id res chain seq x y z
N GLU A 1 -27.95 2.57 -36.90
CA GLU A 1 -27.83 2.83 -35.46
C GLU A 1 -26.39 2.74 -34.96
N VAL A 2 -25.68 1.60 -34.94
CA VAL A 2 -24.24 1.61 -34.50
C VAL A 2 -23.37 2.66 -35.24
N ASN A 3 -23.66 2.95 -36.52
CA ASN A 3 -23.00 4.01 -37.28
C ASN A 3 -23.25 5.43 -36.73
N SER A 4 -24.40 5.75 -36.13
CA SER A 4 -24.71 7.10 -35.62
C SER A 4 -23.82 7.46 -34.43
N LEU A 5 -23.47 6.49 -33.57
CA LEU A 5 -22.47 6.69 -32.54
C LEU A 5 -21.10 7.01 -33.14
N PHE A 6 -20.67 6.27 -34.17
CA PHE A 6 -19.35 6.49 -34.75
C PHE A 6 -19.28 7.81 -35.52
N GLU A 7 -20.36 8.26 -36.15
CA GLU A 7 -20.47 9.60 -36.73
C GLU A 7 -20.51 10.69 -35.64
N ALA A 8 -21.27 10.50 -34.55
CA ALA A 8 -21.32 11.46 -33.43
C ALA A 8 -19.97 11.56 -32.71
N LEU A 9 -19.32 10.42 -32.42
CA LEU A 9 -17.98 10.38 -31.84
C LEU A 9 -16.94 10.93 -32.82
N ALA A 10 -17.02 10.64 -34.12
CA ALA A 10 -16.10 11.23 -35.11
C ALA A 10 -16.29 12.75 -35.25
N THR A 11 -17.52 13.25 -35.10
CA THR A 11 -17.81 14.70 -35.08
C THR A 11 -17.18 15.37 -33.86
N VAL A 12 -17.21 14.70 -32.70
CA VAL A 12 -16.51 15.14 -31.47
C VAL A 12 -14.99 14.91 -31.53
N ALA A 13 -14.53 13.96 -32.34
CA ALA A 13 -13.14 13.48 -32.41
C ALA A 13 -12.44 13.74 -33.75
N THR A 14 -12.80 14.82 -34.45
CA THR A 14 -12.15 15.25 -35.72
C THR A 14 -10.65 15.55 -35.57
N THR A 15 -10.13 15.61 -34.34
CA THR A 15 -8.69 15.74 -34.01
C THR A 15 -8.07 14.53 -33.29
N ALA A 16 -8.80 13.43 -33.06
CA ALA A 16 -8.33 12.31 -32.21
C ALA A 16 -8.38 10.93 -32.91
N THR A 17 -7.60 10.76 -33.98
CA THR A 17 -7.57 9.54 -34.81
C THR A 17 -6.81 8.34 -34.23
N GLN A 18 -6.27 8.40 -33.01
CA GLN A 18 -5.31 7.42 -32.48
C GLN A 18 -5.68 6.70 -31.16
N HIS A 19 -6.90 6.85 -30.63
CA HIS A 19 -7.25 6.30 -29.31
C HIS A 19 -8.38 5.25 -29.32
N GLU A 20 -8.00 3.99 -29.09
CA GLU A 20 -8.90 2.85 -28.96
C GLU A 20 -9.69 2.90 -27.63
N VAL A 21 -11.02 3.04 -27.68
CA VAL A 21 -11.87 2.93 -26.49
C VAL A 21 -12.03 1.45 -26.09
N PRO A 22 -11.62 1.02 -24.89
CA PRO A 22 -11.69 -0.40 -24.52
C PRO A 22 -13.13 -0.91 -24.45
N TYR A 23 -13.45 -1.96 -25.23
CA TYR A 23 -14.78 -2.56 -25.37
C TYR A 23 -15.47 -2.89 -24.02
N ARG A 24 -14.68 -3.21 -22.98
CA ARG A 24 -15.14 -3.41 -21.59
C ARG A 24 -15.91 -2.22 -20.97
N TYR A 25 -15.81 -1.02 -21.55
CA TYR A 25 -16.54 0.18 -21.13
C TYR A 25 -17.74 0.50 -22.03
N LEU A 26 -17.74 0.03 -23.28
CA LEU A 26 -18.89 0.21 -24.19
C LEU A 26 -19.95 -0.87 -23.98
N LEU A 27 -19.54 -2.12 -23.75
CA LEU A 27 -20.45 -3.26 -23.56
C LEU A 27 -21.50 -2.99 -22.45
N PRO A 28 -21.17 -2.51 -21.24
CA PRO A 28 -22.18 -2.22 -20.23
C PRO A 28 -23.19 -1.13 -20.64
N LEU A 29 -22.81 -0.20 -21.52
CA LEU A 29 -23.73 0.84 -22.00
C LEU A 29 -24.69 0.29 -23.06
N THR A 30 -24.22 -0.60 -23.95
CA THR A 30 -25.09 -1.29 -24.93
C THR A 30 -26.18 -2.14 -24.27
N GLU A 31 -25.97 -2.67 -23.06
CA GLU A 31 -26.98 -3.44 -22.32
C GLU A 31 -28.22 -2.61 -21.92
N LEU A 32 -28.11 -1.28 -21.92
CA LEU A 32 -29.26 -0.40 -21.68
C LEU A 32 -30.22 -0.34 -22.88
N GLY A 33 -29.81 -0.82 -24.06
CA GLY A 33 -30.62 -0.73 -25.28
C GLY A 33 -30.95 0.71 -25.69
N LEU A 34 -30.13 1.67 -25.25
CA LEU A 34 -30.15 3.05 -25.72
C LEU A 34 -29.34 3.12 -27.02
N ASP A 35 -29.76 3.92 -28.00
CA ASP A 35 -28.82 4.35 -29.03
C ASP A 35 -27.71 5.14 -28.34
N LEU A 36 -26.46 4.74 -28.55
CA LEU A 36 -25.31 5.36 -27.91
C LEU A 36 -25.11 6.81 -28.36
N SER A 37 -25.72 7.23 -29.48
CA SER A 37 -25.81 8.66 -29.85
C SER A 37 -26.51 9.52 -28.78
N THR A 38 -27.49 8.96 -28.06
CA THR A 38 -28.22 9.64 -26.96
C THR A 38 -27.36 9.86 -25.72
N LEU A 39 -26.16 9.26 -25.67
CA LEU A 39 -25.19 9.52 -24.60
C LEU A 39 -24.39 10.80 -24.82
N VAL A 40 -24.44 11.42 -26.01
CA VAL A 40 -23.84 12.73 -26.28
C VAL A 40 -24.81 13.81 -25.84
N ASP A 41 -24.37 14.72 -24.97
CA ASP A 41 -25.18 15.85 -24.55
C ASP A 41 -25.20 16.93 -25.63
N GLN A 42 -26.32 17.05 -26.34
CA GLN A 42 -26.50 18.04 -27.41
C GLN A 42 -26.71 19.47 -26.89
N ASN A 43 -26.97 19.65 -25.58
CA ASN A 43 -27.37 20.93 -24.99
C ASN A 43 -26.26 21.58 -24.14
N THR A 44 -25.15 20.89 -23.87
CA THR A 44 -24.04 21.44 -23.07
C THR A 44 -22.70 21.33 -23.78
N LYS A 45 -21.68 22.01 -23.24
CA LYS A 45 -20.28 21.87 -23.71
C LYS A 45 -19.61 20.57 -23.23
N ALA A 46 -20.35 19.63 -22.63
CA ALA A 46 -19.84 18.33 -22.20
C ALA A 46 -19.98 17.30 -23.32
N PRO A 47 -18.99 16.44 -23.59
CA PRO A 47 -19.05 15.48 -24.68
C PRO A 47 -20.01 14.29 -24.43
N LEU A 48 -20.50 14.12 -23.19
CA LEU A 48 -21.45 13.07 -22.81
C LEU A 48 -22.41 13.57 -21.72
N ILE A 49 -23.60 12.98 -21.67
CA ILE A 49 -24.61 13.16 -20.62
C ILE A 49 -24.07 12.75 -19.24
N ASP A 50 -24.65 13.30 -18.18
CA ASP A 50 -24.28 12.93 -16.80
C ASP A 50 -25.00 11.66 -16.31
N THR A 51 -24.63 11.19 -15.12
CA THR A 51 -25.25 9.99 -14.52
C THR A 51 -26.72 10.15 -14.12
N LYS A 52 -27.22 11.37 -13.88
CA LYS A 52 -28.63 11.65 -13.61
C LYS A 52 -29.44 11.54 -14.89
N GLU A 53 -28.92 12.10 -15.97
CA GLU A 53 -29.56 12.10 -17.29
C GLU A 53 -29.57 10.68 -17.89
N LEU A 54 -28.49 9.90 -17.73
CA LEU A 54 -28.53 8.46 -18.03
C LEU A 54 -29.67 7.78 -17.26
N THR A 55 -29.86 8.11 -15.97
CA THR A 55 -30.94 7.57 -15.11
C THR A 55 -32.33 8.00 -15.56
N ARG A 56 -32.45 9.18 -16.18
CA ARG A 56 -33.68 9.67 -16.82
C ARG A 56 -34.01 8.90 -18.11
N LEU A 57 -33.00 8.54 -18.90
CA LEU A 57 -33.16 7.78 -20.15
C LEU A 57 -33.42 6.28 -19.94
N ALA A 58 -32.89 5.68 -18.87
CA ALA A 58 -33.04 4.24 -18.57
C ALA A 58 -33.51 3.96 -17.12
N PRO A 59 -34.65 4.51 -16.69
CA PRO A 59 -35.15 4.35 -15.31
C PRO A 59 -35.35 2.88 -14.95
N GLY A 60 -34.93 2.50 -13.74
CA GLY A 60 -35.00 1.11 -13.25
C GLY A 60 -34.05 0.10 -13.91
N ARG A 61 -33.42 0.42 -15.06
CA ARG A 61 -32.50 -0.49 -15.78
C ARG A 61 -31.03 -0.28 -15.42
N ILE A 62 -30.67 0.87 -14.85
CA ILE A 62 -29.29 1.20 -14.49
C ILE A 62 -28.78 0.38 -13.30
N LYS A 63 -27.59 -0.18 -13.49
CA LYS A 63 -26.77 -0.82 -12.47
C LYS A 63 -25.49 -0.01 -12.29
N ARG A 64 -24.82 -0.19 -11.13
CA ARG A 64 -23.54 0.48 -10.81
C ARG A 64 -22.48 0.35 -11.92
N ARG A 65 -22.46 -0.77 -12.64
CA ARG A 65 -21.53 -0.99 -13.77
C ARG A 65 -21.74 -0.04 -14.95
N HIS A 66 -22.97 0.41 -15.20
CA HIS A 66 -23.32 1.34 -16.27
C HIS A 66 -22.83 2.75 -15.96
N MET A 67 -23.03 3.22 -14.72
CA MET A 67 -22.47 4.50 -14.25
C MET A 67 -20.94 4.50 -14.25
N ILE A 68 -20.30 3.40 -13.84
CA ILE A 68 -18.83 3.26 -13.92
C ILE A 68 -18.36 3.30 -15.38
N ALA A 69 -19.08 2.64 -16.29
CA ALA A 69 -18.77 2.65 -17.71
C ALA A 69 -18.85 4.07 -18.31
N LEU A 70 -19.97 4.78 -18.11
CA LEU A 70 -20.17 6.15 -18.58
C LEU A 70 -19.05 7.08 -18.07
N ASN A 71 -18.76 7.05 -16.77
CA ASN A 71 -17.69 7.87 -16.18
C ASN A 71 -16.30 7.55 -16.76
N ARG A 72 -16.04 6.31 -17.18
CA ARG A 72 -14.75 5.93 -17.79
C ARG A 72 -14.65 6.36 -19.25
N VAL A 73 -15.75 6.35 -20.01
CA VAL A 73 -15.75 6.91 -21.38
C VAL A 73 -15.64 8.44 -21.32
N SER A 74 -16.36 9.10 -20.41
CA SER A 74 -16.26 10.54 -20.17
C SER A 74 -14.83 10.98 -19.85
N LEU A 75 -14.14 10.30 -18.91
CA LEU A 75 -12.74 10.60 -18.58
C LEU A 75 -11.78 10.39 -19.76
N LEU A 76 -12.01 9.40 -20.62
CA LEU A 76 -11.20 9.20 -21.82
C LEU A 76 -11.37 10.37 -22.79
N LEU A 77 -12.61 10.78 -23.08
CA LEU A 77 -12.90 11.90 -23.99
C LEU A 77 -12.42 13.25 -23.46
N SER A 78 -12.58 13.53 -22.17
CA SER A 78 -12.06 14.76 -21.56
C SER A 78 -10.53 14.83 -21.59
N GLY A 79 -9.84 13.70 -21.43
CA GLY A 79 -8.39 13.62 -21.56
C GLY A 79 -7.90 13.95 -22.97
N THR A 80 -8.56 13.41 -24.00
CA THR A 80 -8.17 13.63 -25.40
C THR A 80 -8.42 15.05 -25.89
N CYS A 81 -9.55 15.68 -25.52
CA CYS A 81 -9.80 17.08 -25.87
C CYS A 81 -8.77 18.04 -25.23
N SER A 82 -8.31 17.75 -24.01
CA SER A 82 -7.29 18.58 -23.35
C SER A 82 -5.91 18.49 -24.01
N ALA A 83 -5.57 17.35 -24.62
CA ALA A 83 -4.31 17.18 -25.35
C ALA A 83 -4.33 17.95 -26.69
N ALA A 84 -5.39 17.77 -27.48
CA ALA A 84 -5.55 18.48 -28.76
C ALA A 84 -5.59 20.01 -28.57
N LEU A 85 -6.26 20.51 -27.52
CA LEU A 85 -6.28 21.94 -27.21
C LEU A 85 -4.91 22.49 -26.78
N ALA A 86 -4.07 21.69 -26.11
CA ALA A 86 -2.71 22.09 -25.76
C ALA A 86 -1.80 22.18 -27.00
N GLU A 87 -1.95 21.25 -27.94
CA GLU A 87 -1.21 21.22 -29.21
C GLU A 87 -1.59 22.41 -30.11
N MET A 88 -2.89 22.77 -30.18
CA MET A 88 -3.38 23.94 -30.92
C MET A 88 -3.00 25.30 -30.30
N ALA A 89 -2.60 25.36 -29.02
CA ALA A 89 -2.40 26.62 -28.28
C ALA A 89 -0.97 27.20 -28.35
N GLY A 90 -0.02 26.54 -29.03
CA GLY A 90 1.26 27.13 -29.46
C GLY A 90 2.12 27.78 -28.37
N ASN A 91 2.69 26.99 -27.45
CA ASN A 91 3.81 27.31 -26.55
C ASN A 91 3.77 28.58 -25.67
N ASN A 92 2.70 29.38 -25.63
CA ASN A 92 2.69 30.64 -24.85
C ASN A 92 1.35 30.96 -24.14
N VAL A 93 0.65 29.94 -23.62
CA VAL A 93 -0.47 30.13 -22.69
C VAL A 93 -0.32 29.23 -21.46
N THR A 94 -0.03 29.84 -20.30
CA THR A 94 0.11 29.15 -19.01
C THR A 94 -1.26 28.79 -18.43
N ILE A 95 -1.90 27.74 -18.95
CA ILE A 95 -3.11 27.17 -18.35
C ILE A 95 -2.71 26.49 -17.02
N GLN A 96 -3.39 26.82 -15.92
CA GLN A 96 -3.11 26.25 -14.60
C GLN A 96 -3.43 24.75 -14.54
N ALA A 97 -2.41 23.91 -14.73
CA ALA A 97 -2.49 22.45 -14.70
C ALA A 97 -2.60 21.86 -13.28
N THR A 98 -3.49 22.37 -12.43
CA THR A 98 -3.57 22.01 -10.99
C THR A 98 -4.57 20.89 -10.65
N ASN A 99 -5.23 20.27 -11.64
CA ASN A 99 -6.27 19.24 -11.39
C ASN A 99 -6.15 17.93 -12.21
N LEU A 100 -5.16 17.75 -13.09
CA LEU A 100 -5.06 16.53 -13.92
C LEU A 100 -4.68 15.25 -13.13
N ASP A 101 -3.88 15.37 -12.07
CA ASP A 101 -3.35 14.21 -11.32
C ASP A 101 -4.41 13.39 -10.53
N ARG A 102 -5.66 13.87 -10.42
CA ARG A 102 -6.69 13.22 -9.60
C ARG A 102 -7.38 12.01 -10.25
N TYR A 103 -7.15 11.73 -11.54
CA TYR A 103 -7.97 10.77 -12.30
C TYR A 103 -7.29 9.46 -12.72
N ASN A 104 -6.02 9.26 -12.37
CA ASN A 104 -5.26 8.02 -12.65
C ASN A 104 -5.59 6.86 -11.69
N SER A 105 -6.86 6.41 -11.68
CA SER A 105 -7.29 5.17 -11.03
C SER A 105 -7.37 4.02 -12.06
N THR A 106 -6.34 3.18 -12.11
CA THR A 106 -6.21 2.06 -13.08
C THR A 106 -6.71 0.70 -12.55
N ALA A 107 -7.39 0.66 -11.40
CA ALA A 107 -7.86 -0.59 -10.78
C ALA A 107 -8.91 -1.34 -11.64
N PRO A 108 -8.68 -2.61 -12.02
CA PRO A 108 -9.58 -3.35 -12.91
C PRO A 108 -10.81 -3.96 -12.21
N LEU A 109 -11.93 -4.03 -12.93
CA LEU A 109 -13.15 -4.77 -12.56
C LEU A 109 -12.90 -6.30 -12.57
N GLN A 110 -12.27 -6.86 -11.54
CA GLN A 110 -11.92 -8.29 -11.51
C GLN A 110 -13.03 -9.25 -11.03
N ARG A 111 -14.05 -8.78 -10.28
CA ARG A 111 -14.98 -9.68 -9.59
C ARG A 111 -16.15 -10.24 -10.42
N GLU A 112 -16.41 -9.74 -11.63
CA GLU A 112 -17.62 -10.09 -12.41
C GLU A 112 -17.36 -10.86 -13.71
N ARG A 113 -16.18 -11.48 -13.86
CA ARG A 113 -15.86 -12.39 -15.00
C ARG A 113 -16.62 -13.73 -15.00
N ARG A 114 -17.58 -13.95 -14.08
CA ARG A 114 -18.23 -15.25 -13.82
C ARG A 114 -19.67 -15.38 -14.33
N ALA A 115 -20.18 -14.45 -15.14
CA ALA A 115 -21.59 -14.41 -15.54
C ALA A 115 -21.83 -14.03 -17.01
N ILE A 116 -21.12 -14.68 -17.94
CA ILE A 116 -21.49 -14.71 -19.37
C ILE A 116 -21.57 -16.20 -19.76
N PRO A 117 -22.71 -16.70 -20.27
CA PRO A 117 -22.84 -18.08 -20.78
C PRO A 117 -21.82 -18.36 -21.89
N GLN A 118 -21.28 -19.59 -21.96
CA GLN A 118 -20.30 -19.95 -23.01
C GLN A 118 -20.91 -19.88 -24.42
N ASP A 119 -22.21 -20.09 -24.50
CA ASP A 119 -23.08 -20.08 -25.67
C ASP A 119 -23.37 -18.65 -26.19
N SER A 120 -22.80 -17.62 -25.56
CA SER A 120 -22.92 -16.23 -26.01
C SER A 120 -22.12 -15.98 -27.30
N PRO A 121 -22.67 -15.28 -28.31
CA PRO A 121 -21.95 -14.97 -29.56
C PRO A 121 -20.70 -14.09 -29.36
N TYR A 122 -20.54 -13.49 -28.17
CA TYR A 122 -19.36 -12.69 -27.81
C TYR A 122 -18.17 -13.53 -27.31
N SER A 123 -18.31 -14.85 -27.13
CA SER A 123 -17.26 -15.72 -26.59
C SER A 123 -15.94 -15.66 -27.36
N GLY A 124 -16.00 -15.57 -28.70
CA GLY A 124 -14.83 -15.42 -29.57
C GLY A 124 -14.13 -14.05 -29.49
N LEU A 125 -14.86 -12.99 -29.09
CA LEU A 125 -14.32 -11.63 -28.98
C LEU A 125 -13.54 -11.40 -27.67
N ILE A 126 -13.81 -12.19 -26.63
CA ILE A 126 -13.17 -12.08 -25.30
C ILE A 126 -11.64 -12.24 -25.34
N ASN A 127 -11.12 -12.89 -26.39
CA ASN A 127 -9.68 -13.15 -26.56
C ASN A 127 -8.91 -12.01 -27.27
N LYS A 128 -9.58 -11.05 -27.92
CA LYS A 128 -8.92 -9.87 -28.52
C LYS A 128 -8.90 -8.72 -27.51
N ARG A 129 -7.71 -8.20 -27.17
CA ARG A 129 -7.56 -7.15 -26.14
C ARG A 129 -7.93 -5.75 -26.64
N THR A 130 -7.62 -5.46 -27.89
CA THR A 130 -8.12 -4.36 -28.71
C THR A 130 -8.24 -4.87 -30.16
N VAL A 131 -8.93 -4.12 -31.04
CA VAL A 131 -9.14 -4.50 -32.45
C VAL A 131 -9.17 -3.22 -33.29
N PRO A 132 -8.38 -3.11 -34.38
CA PRO A 132 -8.46 -1.99 -35.31
C PRO A 132 -9.86 -1.90 -35.93
N MET A 133 -10.43 -0.71 -36.01
CA MET A 133 -11.82 -0.51 -36.42
C MET A 133 -12.11 -1.05 -37.84
N SER A 134 -11.13 -0.96 -38.73
CA SER A 134 -11.20 -1.51 -40.10
C SER A 134 -11.39 -3.02 -40.16
N THR A 135 -10.90 -3.77 -39.16
CA THR A 135 -10.98 -5.24 -39.13
C THR A 135 -12.31 -5.75 -38.60
N LEU A 136 -13.09 -4.90 -37.93
CA LEU A 136 -14.36 -5.29 -37.30
C LEU A 136 -15.55 -5.26 -38.27
N MET A 137 -15.48 -4.39 -39.28
CA MET A 137 -16.60 -4.06 -40.17
C MET A 137 -17.20 -5.27 -40.92
N PRO A 138 -16.42 -6.14 -41.62
CA PRO A 138 -17.01 -7.24 -42.39
C PRO A 138 -17.73 -8.27 -41.50
N THR A 139 -17.19 -8.52 -40.30
CA THR A 139 -17.74 -9.50 -39.36
C THR A 139 -19.05 -9.03 -38.71
N LEU A 140 -19.16 -7.73 -38.39
CA LEU A 140 -20.44 -7.17 -37.90
C LEU A 140 -21.49 -7.12 -39.01
N THR A 141 -21.12 -6.73 -40.23
CA THR A 141 -22.04 -6.70 -41.39
C THR A 141 -22.61 -8.09 -41.67
N ALA A 142 -21.78 -9.14 -41.64
CA ALA A 142 -22.24 -10.52 -41.84
C ALA A 142 -23.21 -10.99 -40.74
N TYR A 143 -22.97 -10.62 -39.47
CA TYR A 143 -23.86 -10.97 -38.36
C TYR A 143 -25.24 -10.30 -38.50
N LEU A 144 -25.28 -8.98 -38.76
CA LEU A 144 -26.52 -8.21 -38.86
C LEU A 144 -27.41 -8.65 -40.05
N ALA A 145 -26.81 -9.15 -41.13
CA ALA A 145 -27.53 -9.73 -42.26
C ALA A 145 -28.29 -11.03 -41.91
N THR A 146 -27.91 -11.73 -40.83
CA THR A 146 -28.54 -13.00 -40.41
C THR A 146 -29.65 -12.83 -39.36
N THR A 147 -29.84 -11.62 -38.80
CA THR A 147 -30.77 -11.37 -37.69
C THR A 147 -31.95 -10.46 -38.05
N ALA A 148 -32.14 -10.11 -39.32
CA ALA A 148 -33.26 -9.30 -39.76
C ALA A 148 -34.57 -10.15 -39.83
N PRO A 149 -35.67 -9.76 -39.17
CA PRO A 149 -36.95 -10.41 -39.35
C PRO A 149 -37.56 -10.06 -40.71
N PRO A 150 -38.40 -10.93 -41.30
CA PRO A 150 -39.02 -10.66 -42.60
C PRO A 150 -40.03 -9.52 -42.51
N VAL A 151 -39.85 -8.50 -43.35
CA VAL A 151 -40.79 -7.39 -43.50
C VAL A 151 -42.08 -7.89 -44.16
N LYS A 152 -43.24 -7.60 -43.56
CA LYS A 152 -44.53 -7.70 -44.24
C LYS A 152 -44.86 -6.36 -44.92
N PRO A 153 -45.34 -6.36 -46.17
CA PRO A 153 -45.72 -5.14 -46.86
C PRO A 153 -47.09 -4.61 -46.39
N ASN A 154 -47.18 -3.28 -46.32
CA ASN A 154 -48.36 -2.41 -46.45
C ASN A 154 -49.61 -2.71 -45.59
N ASP A 155 -50.06 -1.69 -44.86
CA ASP A 155 -51.14 -0.84 -45.41
C ASP A 155 -51.00 0.60 -44.92
N ALA A 156 -51.46 1.54 -45.74
CA ALA A 156 -51.35 2.97 -45.51
C ALA A 156 -52.70 3.57 -45.10
N THR A 157 -52.71 4.67 -44.35
CA THR A 157 -53.47 5.89 -44.70
C THR A 157 -53.16 7.08 -43.78
N ASP A 158 -53.38 8.25 -44.37
CA ASP A 158 -53.32 9.61 -43.86
C ASP A 158 -54.14 9.86 -42.56
N GLY A 159 -53.93 10.93 -41.78
CA GLY A 159 -52.96 12.01 -41.93
C GLY A 159 -53.12 13.12 -40.86
N SER A 160 -52.06 13.91 -40.72
CA SER A 160 -51.94 15.33 -40.31
C SER A 160 -53.20 16.23 -40.16
N PRO A 161 -53.10 17.40 -39.49
CA PRO A 161 -52.33 17.74 -38.26
C PRO A 161 -53.03 18.82 -37.36
N TRP A 162 -52.25 19.45 -36.45
CA TRP A 162 -52.42 20.77 -35.78
C TRP A 162 -52.85 20.87 -34.29
N GLU A 163 -52.18 21.84 -33.65
CA GLU A 163 -52.56 22.70 -32.50
C GLU A 163 -52.59 22.17 -31.05
N SER A 164 -51.43 22.36 -30.40
CA SER A 164 -51.26 22.98 -29.07
C SER A 164 -52.00 24.35 -28.92
N PRO A 165 -52.10 24.98 -27.72
CA PRO A 165 -51.65 24.57 -26.37
C PRO A 165 -52.64 24.93 -25.21
N LEU A 166 -52.14 24.92 -23.95
CA LEU A 166 -52.58 25.69 -22.77
C LEU A 166 -53.84 25.25 -21.98
N GLY A 167 -53.61 24.78 -20.75
CA GLY A 167 -53.84 25.64 -19.58
C GLY A 167 -54.83 25.20 -18.47
N ARG A 168 -54.38 25.43 -17.21
CA ARG A 168 -55.18 25.61 -15.95
C ARG A 168 -55.85 24.34 -15.38
N GLN A 169 -55.65 24.03 -14.08
CA GLN A 169 -56.35 24.56 -12.87
C GLN A 169 -57.87 24.28 -12.92
N ALA A 170 -58.56 23.79 -11.88
CA ALA A 170 -58.20 23.50 -10.48
C ALA A 170 -59.09 22.37 -9.90
N GLU A 171 -58.97 22.06 -8.59
CA GLU A 171 -60.05 21.93 -7.56
C GLU A 171 -61.39 21.21 -7.92
N THR A 172 -62.10 20.44 -7.08
CA THR A 172 -62.22 20.36 -5.60
C THR A 172 -63.09 19.13 -5.20
N GLY A 173 -63.16 18.80 -3.90
CA GLY A 173 -64.24 18.00 -3.26
C GLY A 173 -63.85 16.55 -2.90
N GLU A 174 -63.93 16.06 -1.66
CA GLU A 174 -65.04 16.02 -0.67
C GLU A 174 -66.20 15.09 -1.09
N ASN A 175 -66.81 14.22 -0.26
CA ASN A 175 -66.76 14.01 1.21
C ASN A 175 -67.19 12.57 1.61
N GLU A 176 -66.90 12.16 2.85
CA GLU A 176 -67.72 11.32 3.79
C GLU A 176 -68.34 9.95 3.35
N ALA A 177 -68.70 8.97 4.21
CA ALA A 177 -68.33 8.58 5.60
C ALA A 177 -68.82 7.09 5.85
N PRO A 178 -69.31 6.59 7.02
CA PRO A 178 -68.49 5.65 7.82
C PRO A 178 -69.22 4.43 8.50
N LEU A 179 -68.48 3.71 9.37
CA LEU A 179 -68.90 2.90 10.56
C LEU A 179 -69.62 1.54 10.40
N GLY A 180 -69.37 0.59 11.33
CA GLY A 180 -70.21 -0.62 11.55
C GLY A 180 -69.55 -1.85 12.19
N ASP A 181 -69.37 -1.83 13.51
CA ASP A 181 -68.58 -2.74 14.39
C ASP A 181 -69.24 -4.09 14.85
N TRP A 182 -68.43 -5.03 15.39
CA TRP A 182 -68.70 -6.17 16.35
C TRP A 182 -69.23 -7.54 15.82
N ALA A 183 -68.51 -8.68 15.96
CA ALA A 183 -68.33 -9.66 17.09
C ALA A 183 -69.50 -10.69 17.22
N THR A 184 -69.32 -12.02 17.24
CA THR A 184 -68.73 -12.92 18.30
C THR A 184 -68.62 -14.41 17.85
N GLU A 185 -67.71 -15.20 18.47
CA GLU A 185 -67.75 -16.66 18.87
C GLU A 185 -68.26 -17.78 17.88
N ALA A 186 -68.00 -19.10 17.97
CA ALA A 186 -67.51 -19.99 19.04
C ALA A 186 -66.90 -21.34 18.53
N GLU A 187 -66.07 -21.98 19.40
CA GLU A 187 -65.98 -23.43 19.76
C GLU A 187 -65.63 -24.64 18.81
N ASN A 188 -64.69 -25.49 19.33
CA ASN A 188 -64.69 -26.98 19.47
C ASN A 188 -64.73 -27.94 18.24
N SER A 189 -64.18 -29.19 18.23
CA SER A 189 -63.28 -29.95 19.15
C SER A 189 -62.76 -31.28 18.54
N ASN A 190 -61.59 -31.77 18.98
CA ASN A 190 -61.09 -33.17 19.15
C ASN A 190 -61.42 -34.34 18.17
N GLY A 191 -60.41 -35.19 17.88
CA GLY A 191 -60.58 -36.55 17.33
C GLY A 191 -59.26 -37.37 17.23
N THR A 192 -59.23 -38.60 17.78
CA THR A 192 -57.99 -39.30 18.20
C THR A 192 -57.54 -40.52 17.35
N SER A 193 -56.21 -40.73 17.27
CA SER A 193 -55.46 -42.02 17.33
C SER A 193 -55.60 -43.19 16.31
N GLN A 194 -54.42 -43.68 15.86
CA GLN A 194 -54.01 -45.10 15.62
C GLN A 194 -54.75 -45.92 14.53
N ALA A 195 -54.27 -47.07 14.02
CA ALA A 195 -52.94 -47.62 13.69
C ALA A 195 -53.16 -48.93 12.88
N GLY A 196 -52.27 -49.37 11.97
CA GLY A 196 -52.41 -50.69 11.33
C GLY A 196 -51.59 -50.98 10.07
N THR A 197 -51.10 -52.22 9.91
CA THR A 197 -50.11 -52.67 8.91
C THR A 197 -50.60 -53.78 7.95
N ARG A 198 -49.88 -53.93 6.81
CA ARG A 198 -49.79 -55.04 5.80
C ARG A 198 -50.50 -54.72 4.47
N ALA A 199 -49.92 -54.78 3.26
CA ALA A 199 -48.93 -55.63 2.53
C ALA A 199 -49.63 -56.41 1.37
N PRO A 200 -48.93 -57.07 0.42
CA PRO A 200 -48.55 -56.50 -0.89
C PRO A 200 -49.17 -57.25 -2.10
N PRO A 201 -48.86 -56.86 -3.35
CA PRO A 201 -47.74 -57.47 -4.11
C PRO A 201 -46.86 -56.36 -4.80
N GLN A 202 -46.00 -56.53 -5.83
CA GLN A 202 -45.64 -57.65 -6.72
C GLN A 202 -44.15 -57.56 -7.18
N ARG A 203 -43.82 -57.69 -8.49
CA ARG A 203 -42.48 -57.55 -9.13
C ARG A 203 -42.68 -56.99 -10.56
N GLN A 204 -41.79 -56.26 -11.25
CA GLN A 204 -40.37 -56.45 -11.65
C GLN A 204 -39.81 -55.12 -12.27
N PRO A 205 -38.60 -55.01 -12.87
CA PRO A 205 -37.28 -55.60 -12.57
C PRO A 205 -36.14 -54.55 -12.37
N SER A 206 -34.97 -55.07 -12.00
CA SER A 206 -33.65 -54.45 -11.82
C SER A 206 -33.25 -53.17 -12.59
N HIS A 207 -32.75 -52.17 -11.86
CA HIS A 207 -31.66 -51.29 -12.31
C HIS A 207 -30.55 -51.17 -11.25
N CYS A 208 -29.30 -51.23 -11.69
CA CYS A 208 -28.10 -51.26 -10.85
C CYS A 208 -27.76 -49.88 -10.25
N HIS A 209 -28.11 -49.67 -8.98
CA HIS A 209 -27.69 -48.46 -8.25
C HIS A 209 -26.23 -48.54 -7.80
N ARG A 210 -25.32 -47.87 -8.53
CA ARG A 210 -24.02 -47.45 -8.00
C ARG A 210 -24.25 -46.41 -6.90
N PRO A 211 -23.78 -46.59 -5.65
CA PRO A 211 -23.99 -45.60 -4.61
C PRO A 211 -23.25 -44.29 -4.92
N ASN A 212 -23.92 -43.17 -4.63
CA ASN A 212 -23.53 -41.82 -5.03
C ASN A 212 -22.05 -41.47 -4.73
N ARG A 213 -21.22 -41.46 -5.79
CA ARG A 213 -19.81 -41.01 -5.77
C ARG A 213 -19.68 -39.60 -5.16
N ARG A 214 -20.69 -38.76 -5.41
CA ARG A 214 -20.87 -37.42 -4.85
C ARG A 214 -20.91 -37.39 -3.32
N LYS A 215 -21.69 -38.26 -2.66
CA LYS A 215 -21.78 -38.31 -1.18
C LYS A 215 -20.47 -38.78 -0.52
N ARG A 216 -19.68 -39.63 -1.20
CA ARG A 216 -18.34 -40.01 -0.72
C ARG A 216 -17.34 -38.85 -0.87
N LEU A 217 -17.44 -38.07 -1.95
CA LEU A 217 -16.62 -36.89 -2.18
C LEU A 217 -16.96 -35.75 -1.21
N GLU A 218 -18.24 -35.45 -1.00
CA GLU A 218 -18.71 -34.45 -0.03
C GLU A 218 -18.25 -34.79 1.39
N LYS A 219 -18.42 -36.05 1.83
CA LYS A 219 -17.91 -36.49 3.14
C LYS A 219 -16.37 -36.39 3.24
N TRP A 220 -15.63 -36.76 2.19
CA TRP A 220 -14.17 -36.66 2.20
C TRP A 220 -13.68 -35.21 2.27
N ILE A 221 -14.35 -34.29 1.55
CA ILE A 221 -14.07 -32.84 1.63
C ILE A 221 -14.33 -32.31 3.05
N ASP A 222 -15.41 -32.73 3.71
CA ASP A 222 -15.70 -32.33 5.11
C ASP A 222 -14.67 -32.88 6.10
N ASP A 223 -14.25 -34.14 5.95
CA ASP A 223 -13.26 -34.78 6.82
C ASP A 223 -11.85 -34.16 6.66
N GLU A 224 -11.43 -33.84 5.42
CA GLU A 224 -10.20 -33.08 5.15
C GLU A 224 -10.28 -31.64 5.67
N THR A 225 -11.39 -30.93 5.41
CA THR A 225 -11.60 -29.56 5.89
C THR A 225 -11.59 -29.48 7.41
N ARG A 226 -12.14 -30.49 8.10
CA ARG A 226 -12.08 -30.60 9.56
C ARG A 226 -10.65 -30.86 10.07
N THR A 227 -9.88 -31.67 9.36
CA THR A 227 -8.47 -31.99 9.68
C THR A 227 -7.55 -30.79 9.46
N TYR A 228 -7.73 -30.07 8.35
CA TYR A 228 -7.07 -28.79 8.06
C TYR A 228 -7.35 -27.76 9.16
N ASN A 229 -8.63 -27.51 9.48
CA ASN A 229 -9.01 -26.53 10.51
C ASN A 229 -8.49 -26.89 11.91
N LYS A 230 -8.42 -28.18 12.26
CA LYS A 230 -7.80 -28.65 13.52
C LYS A 230 -6.30 -28.38 13.55
N THR A 231 -5.60 -28.59 12.44
CA THR A 231 -4.16 -28.34 12.30
C THR A 231 -3.85 -26.83 12.35
N VAL A 232 -4.62 -26.00 11.63
CA VAL A 232 -4.51 -24.53 11.66
C VAL A 232 -4.81 -23.97 13.05
N LYS A 233 -5.83 -24.47 13.78
CA LYS A 233 -6.06 -24.08 15.19
C LYS A 233 -4.88 -24.47 16.11
N THR A 234 -4.22 -25.59 15.85
CA THR A 234 -3.09 -26.06 16.67
C THR A 234 -1.83 -25.23 16.42
N LEU A 235 -1.61 -24.79 15.17
CA LEU A 235 -0.58 -23.83 14.78
C LEU A 235 -0.84 -22.43 15.37
N ALA A 236 -2.06 -21.90 15.23
CA ALA A 236 -2.45 -20.59 15.77
C ALA A 236 -2.32 -20.50 17.30
N ASN A 237 -2.49 -21.62 18.01
CA ASN A 237 -2.35 -21.72 19.46
C ASN A 237 -0.89 -21.97 19.93
N GLY A 238 0.11 -21.88 19.05
CA GLY A 238 1.53 -21.90 19.42
C GLY A 238 2.05 -23.23 19.99
N ARG A 239 1.32 -24.35 19.81
CA ARG A 239 1.66 -25.66 20.40
C ARG A 239 2.69 -26.49 19.63
N LEU A 240 3.21 -25.97 18.52
CA LEU A 240 4.32 -26.56 17.76
C LEU A 240 5.30 -25.45 17.39
N ASN A 241 6.59 -25.70 17.59
CA ASN A 241 7.65 -24.78 17.16
C ASN A 241 8.15 -25.15 15.74
N PHE A 242 8.91 -24.25 15.11
CA PHE A 242 9.34 -24.40 13.73
C PHE A 242 10.26 -25.62 13.49
N ALA A 243 11.06 -26.01 14.50
CA ALA A 243 11.90 -27.21 14.41
C ALA A 243 11.05 -28.49 14.36
N GLN A 244 10.00 -28.58 15.19
CA GLN A 244 9.07 -29.71 15.20
C GLN A 244 8.27 -29.85 13.89
N ILE A 245 8.11 -28.75 13.15
CA ILE A 245 7.51 -28.76 11.80
C ILE A 245 8.52 -29.33 10.79
N ILE A 246 9.78 -28.88 10.83
CA ILE A 246 10.87 -29.41 9.98
C ILE A 246 11.09 -30.91 10.21
N ASP A 247 11.09 -31.38 11.47
CA ASP A 247 11.32 -32.79 11.77
C ASP A 247 10.14 -33.68 11.35
N ARG A 248 8.90 -33.16 11.41
CA ARG A 248 7.73 -33.85 10.83
C ARG A 248 7.73 -33.88 9.30
N LEU A 249 8.30 -32.86 8.65
CA LEU A 249 8.51 -32.86 7.20
C LEU A 249 9.63 -33.82 6.77
N LYS A 250 10.67 -34.01 7.59
CA LYS A 250 11.72 -35.03 7.37
C LYS A 250 11.24 -36.45 7.62
N ALA A 251 10.34 -36.66 8.57
CA ALA A 251 9.77 -37.98 8.88
C ALA A 251 8.77 -38.50 7.82
N ALA A 252 8.38 -37.67 6.85
CA ALA A 252 7.58 -38.08 5.71
C ALA A 252 8.50 -38.52 4.56
N GLU A 253 8.98 -39.77 4.59
CA GLU A 253 9.82 -40.31 3.52
C GLU A 253 9.07 -40.42 2.17
N PRO A 254 9.78 -40.37 1.01
CA PRO A 254 9.14 -40.26 -0.30
C PRO A 254 8.42 -41.53 -0.81
N GLY A 255 8.36 -42.61 -0.02
CA GLY A 255 8.05 -43.96 -0.50
C GLY A 255 6.56 -44.35 -0.54
N THR A 256 5.66 -43.64 0.13
CA THR A 256 4.27 -44.13 0.36
C THR A 256 3.15 -43.15 0.02
N ALA A 257 3.44 -41.97 -0.55
CA ALA A 257 2.41 -41.03 -0.97
C ALA A 257 1.75 -41.49 -2.29
N GLN A 258 0.44 -41.76 -2.26
CA GLN A 258 -0.33 -42.04 -3.47
C GLN A 258 -0.28 -40.84 -4.44
N PRO A 259 -0.30 -41.06 -5.78
CA PRO A 259 -0.08 -39.99 -6.78
C PRO A 259 -0.98 -38.76 -6.60
N THR A 260 -2.22 -38.99 -6.17
CA THR A 260 -3.24 -37.95 -5.95
C THR A 260 -2.87 -36.93 -4.88
N GLN A 261 -1.99 -37.27 -3.93
CA GLN A 261 -1.58 -36.36 -2.87
C GLN A 261 -0.51 -35.37 -3.36
N ALA A 262 0.40 -35.81 -4.24
CA ALA A 262 1.35 -34.93 -4.91
C ALA A 262 0.64 -34.00 -5.93
N GLU A 263 -0.38 -34.51 -6.63
CA GLU A 263 -1.22 -33.71 -7.53
C GLU A 263 -2.03 -32.65 -6.76
N ALA A 264 -2.59 -32.98 -5.59
CA ALA A 264 -3.27 -32.01 -4.73
C ALA A 264 -2.33 -30.89 -4.26
N TRP A 265 -1.10 -31.23 -3.85
CA TRP A 265 -0.09 -30.22 -3.47
C TRP A 265 0.36 -29.35 -4.65
N MET A 266 0.52 -29.93 -5.85
CA MET A 266 0.82 -29.17 -7.06
C MET A 266 -0.35 -28.29 -7.52
N ALA A 267 -1.60 -28.67 -7.24
CA ALA A 267 -2.77 -27.82 -7.44
C ALA A 267 -2.77 -26.64 -6.46
N ILE A 268 -2.49 -26.86 -5.18
CA ILE A 268 -2.37 -25.81 -4.16
C ILE A 268 -1.27 -24.80 -4.52
N LEU A 269 -0.09 -25.26 -4.93
CA LEU A 269 1.02 -24.39 -5.37
C LEU A 269 0.68 -23.60 -6.66
N LYS A 270 -0.06 -24.20 -7.59
CA LYS A 270 -0.59 -23.49 -8.77
C LYS A 270 -1.63 -22.43 -8.40
N ASP A 271 -2.43 -22.64 -7.36
CA ASP A 271 -3.45 -21.67 -6.92
C ASP A 271 -2.85 -20.51 -6.11
N MET A 272 -1.82 -20.78 -5.29
CA MET A 272 -1.01 -19.73 -4.65
C MET A 272 -0.28 -18.85 -5.68
N ARG A 273 0.23 -19.42 -6.77
CA ARG A 273 0.79 -18.65 -7.91
C ARG A 273 -0.26 -17.79 -8.64
N LYS A 274 -1.54 -18.17 -8.62
CA LYS A 274 -2.62 -17.39 -9.26
C LYS A 274 -3.16 -16.25 -8.39
N THR A 275 -2.95 -16.31 -7.08
CA THR A 275 -3.56 -15.37 -6.11
C THR A 275 -2.63 -14.22 -5.69
N CYS A 276 -1.34 -14.24 -6.05
CA CYS A 276 -0.39 -13.15 -5.81
C CYS A 276 0.34 -12.67 -7.10
N PRO A 277 -0.18 -11.65 -7.80
CA PRO A 277 0.44 -11.13 -9.04
C PRO A 277 1.70 -10.26 -8.86
N SER A 278 2.18 -10.04 -7.63
CA SER A 278 3.28 -9.11 -7.31
C SER A 278 4.68 -9.69 -7.53
N LEU A 279 4.81 -10.96 -7.91
CA LEU A 279 6.07 -11.59 -8.29
C LEU A 279 6.27 -11.48 -9.81
N GLY A 280 6.86 -10.36 -10.23
CA GLY A 280 7.16 -10.08 -11.63
C GLY A 280 8.25 -11.00 -12.18
N LEU A 281 7.84 -12.09 -12.84
CA LEU A 281 8.67 -12.87 -13.75
C LEU A 281 7.99 -12.87 -15.12
N ARG A 282 8.62 -12.22 -16.10
CA ARG A 282 8.19 -12.17 -17.49
C ARG A 282 9.20 -12.97 -18.31
N ALA A 283 8.72 -13.93 -19.09
CA ALA A 283 9.54 -14.53 -20.13
C ALA A 283 9.72 -13.53 -21.28
N GLU A 284 10.87 -13.60 -21.95
CA GLU A 284 11.28 -12.71 -23.02
C GLU A 284 10.53 -12.99 -24.32
N HIS A 285 10.45 -11.98 -25.19
CA HIS A 285 10.67 -12.17 -26.62
C HIS A 285 11.20 -10.87 -27.22
N ASP A 286 11.97 -11.05 -28.29
CA ASP A 286 12.71 -10.06 -29.05
C ASP A 286 11.80 -9.02 -29.71
N ASP A 287 12.28 -7.78 -29.80
CA ASP A 287 12.46 -7.11 -31.10
C ASP A 287 13.40 -5.89 -30.93
N LYS A 288 14.00 -5.46 -32.04
CA LYS A 288 15.12 -4.49 -32.08
C LYS A 288 14.63 -3.05 -32.28
N ASP A 289 15.34 -2.08 -31.70
CA ASP A 289 16.11 -1.05 -32.42
C ASP A 289 16.53 0.12 -31.49
N ASP A 290 17.57 0.83 -31.93
CA ASP A 290 18.49 1.70 -31.19
C ASP A 290 17.93 2.78 -30.23
N MET A 291 18.52 2.86 -29.03
CA MET A 291 19.01 4.13 -28.46
C MET A 291 20.08 3.88 -27.38
N GLN A 292 21.26 4.50 -27.53
CA GLN A 292 22.40 4.32 -26.62
C GLN A 292 22.16 4.94 -25.24
N ILE A 293 22.01 4.11 -24.22
CA ILE A 293 22.13 4.46 -22.79
C ILE A 293 22.93 3.32 -22.11
N ASP A 294 23.85 3.67 -21.21
CA ASP A 294 24.86 2.83 -20.53
C ASP A 294 24.62 1.30 -20.51
N SER A 295 25.64 0.55 -20.94
CA SER A 295 25.56 -0.90 -21.16
C SER A 295 25.11 -1.69 -19.92
N PRO A 296 24.13 -2.62 -20.05
CA PRO A 296 23.70 -3.50 -18.96
C PRO A 296 24.80 -4.42 -18.40
N GLU A 297 25.90 -4.58 -19.11
CA GLU A 297 26.92 -5.62 -18.93
C GLU A 297 27.61 -5.56 -17.56
N ARG A 298 27.76 -4.37 -16.95
CA ARG A 298 28.31 -4.26 -15.58
C ARG A 298 27.41 -4.88 -14.50
N ARG A 299 26.13 -5.19 -14.78
CA ARG A 299 25.24 -5.95 -13.88
C ARG A 299 25.33 -7.47 -14.02
N TRP A 300 26.11 -8.00 -14.98
CA TRP A 300 26.06 -9.43 -15.35
C TRP A 300 27.27 -10.26 -14.93
N SER A 301 28.16 -9.73 -14.09
CA SER A 301 29.42 -10.40 -13.74
C SER A 301 29.28 -11.71 -12.94
N HIS A 302 28.13 -11.98 -12.30
CA HIS A 302 27.94 -13.10 -11.37
C HIS A 302 26.54 -13.77 -11.48
N PRO A 303 26.22 -14.46 -12.60
CA PRO A 303 24.91 -15.07 -12.84
C PRO A 303 24.56 -16.24 -11.90
N GLU A 304 25.54 -16.82 -11.21
CA GLU A 304 25.36 -17.79 -10.13
C GLU A 304 24.88 -17.15 -8.81
N LEU A 305 25.33 -15.93 -8.47
CA LEU A 305 24.79 -15.19 -7.33
C LEU A 305 23.31 -14.82 -7.53
N HIS A 306 22.92 -14.44 -8.75
CA HIS A 306 21.52 -14.21 -9.08
C HIS A 306 20.66 -15.50 -8.99
N ARG A 307 21.21 -16.65 -9.39
CA ARG A 307 20.54 -17.95 -9.16
C ARG A 307 20.41 -18.30 -7.68
N ARG A 308 21.36 -17.89 -6.83
CA ARG A 308 21.24 -18.03 -5.36
C ARG A 308 20.14 -17.14 -4.78
N LEU A 309 20.02 -15.88 -5.22
CA LEU A 309 18.90 -15.00 -4.84
C LEU A 309 17.51 -15.52 -5.28
N ALA A 310 17.47 -16.33 -6.34
CA ALA A 310 16.26 -16.97 -6.85
C ALA A 310 15.95 -18.34 -6.19
N ALA A 311 16.82 -18.84 -5.31
CA ALA A 311 16.65 -20.13 -4.63
C ALA A 311 15.58 -20.05 -3.51
N PRO A 312 15.07 -21.20 -3.02
CA PRO A 312 14.08 -21.24 -1.94
C PRO A 312 14.58 -20.53 -0.67
N GLY A 313 13.90 -19.43 -0.33
CA GLY A 313 14.25 -18.48 0.74
C GLY A 313 14.09 -17.04 0.25
N GLY A 314 14.67 -16.75 -0.92
CA GLY A 314 14.52 -15.48 -1.64
C GLY A 314 15.10 -14.26 -0.94
N LEU A 315 15.14 -13.14 -1.68
CA LEU A 315 15.74 -11.86 -1.26
C LEU A 315 15.34 -11.39 0.14
N VAL A 316 14.09 -11.65 0.58
CA VAL A 316 13.61 -11.25 1.92
C VAL A 316 14.29 -12.04 3.03
N GLU A 317 14.49 -13.36 2.85
CA GLU A 317 15.22 -14.15 3.84
C GLU A 317 16.70 -13.78 3.86
N ASP A 318 17.32 -13.54 2.71
CA ASP A 318 18.72 -13.15 2.65
C ASP A 318 18.97 -11.75 3.25
N ILE A 319 18.08 -10.78 3.03
CA ILE A 319 18.10 -9.50 3.76
C ILE A 319 17.91 -9.73 5.27
N ALA A 320 17.00 -10.61 5.69
CA ALA A 320 16.81 -10.93 7.10
C ALA A 320 18.06 -11.57 7.72
N ARG A 321 18.72 -12.50 7.00
CA ARG A 321 20.00 -13.11 7.40
C ARG A 321 21.10 -12.05 7.50
N LEU A 322 21.25 -11.18 6.51
CA LEU A 322 22.20 -10.04 6.53
C LEU A 322 21.98 -9.16 7.76
N LEU A 323 20.74 -8.72 7.99
CA LEU A 323 20.38 -7.86 9.13
C LEU A 323 20.60 -8.58 10.47
N LEU A 324 20.34 -9.88 10.58
CA LEU A 324 20.63 -10.67 11.78
C LEU A 324 22.15 -10.81 12.00
N ARG A 325 22.93 -11.02 10.94
CA ARG A 325 24.39 -11.21 10.97
C ARG A 325 25.16 -9.94 11.35
N TYR A 326 24.60 -8.77 11.03
CA TYR A 326 25.13 -7.46 11.43
C TYR A 326 24.37 -6.81 12.59
N LYS A 327 23.40 -7.52 13.19
CA LYS A 327 22.72 -7.09 14.40
C LYS A 327 23.74 -7.08 15.55
N THR A 328 24.15 -5.88 15.96
CA THR A 328 25.02 -5.72 17.13
C THR A 328 24.38 -6.39 18.34
N HIS A 329 25.00 -7.45 18.84
CA HIS A 329 24.53 -8.19 20.00
C HIS A 329 24.65 -7.30 21.25
N LYS A 330 23.59 -6.55 21.57
CA LYS A 330 23.47 -5.64 22.73
C LYS A 330 23.70 -6.29 24.10
N LYS A 331 24.01 -7.60 24.18
CA LYS A 331 24.11 -8.36 25.43
C LYS A 331 25.53 -8.49 25.99
N ASP A 332 26.59 -8.37 25.19
CA ASP A 332 27.96 -8.38 25.72
C ASP A 332 28.42 -6.97 26.09
N THR A 333 28.11 -6.58 27.34
CA THR A 333 28.47 -5.27 27.91
C THR A 333 29.98 -5.03 27.98
N LYS A 334 30.80 -6.08 27.88
CA LYS A 334 32.28 -6.03 27.93
C LYS A 334 32.96 -5.91 26.56
N SER A 335 32.25 -6.09 25.44
CA SER A 335 32.85 -6.14 24.09
C SER A 335 31.98 -5.48 23.02
N LYS A 336 31.85 -4.15 23.09
CA LYS A 336 31.26 -3.34 22.00
C LYS A 336 32.23 -3.23 20.82
N LYS A 337 32.44 -4.33 20.09
CA LYS A 337 33.07 -4.33 18.76
C LYS A 337 32.10 -3.79 17.73
N THR A 338 31.93 -2.46 17.72
CA THR A 338 31.26 -1.75 16.65
C THR A 338 32.25 -1.49 15.53
N HIS A 339 31.96 -1.98 14.33
CA HIS A 339 32.65 -1.56 13.12
C HIS A 339 32.56 -0.04 12.99
N ALA A 340 33.70 0.64 12.81
CA ALA A 340 33.75 2.08 12.67
C ALA A 340 33.61 2.46 11.20
N THR A 341 32.43 2.92 10.79
CA THR A 341 32.25 3.59 9.51
C THR A 341 32.77 5.02 9.61
N LEU A 342 33.49 5.48 8.58
CA LEU A 342 33.86 6.90 8.47
C LEU A 342 32.62 7.80 8.39
N ALA A 343 32.80 9.06 8.77
CA ALA A 343 31.76 10.06 8.58
C ALA A 343 31.46 10.23 7.08
N PRO A 344 30.19 10.20 6.63
CA PRO A 344 29.81 10.24 5.21
C PRO A 344 30.50 11.34 4.40
N LYS A 345 30.62 12.55 4.97
CA LYS A 345 31.28 13.70 4.34
C LYS A 345 32.78 13.46 4.13
N LEU A 346 33.47 12.83 5.07
CA LEU A 346 34.88 12.46 4.93
C LEU A 346 35.09 11.36 3.88
N ILE A 347 34.34 10.26 3.96
CA ILE A 347 34.49 9.16 2.99
C ILE A 347 34.12 9.59 1.56
N THR A 348 33.09 10.44 1.39
CA THR A 348 32.77 11.06 0.09
C THR A 348 33.90 11.96 -0.43
N LEU A 349 34.54 12.74 0.44
CA LEU A 349 35.68 13.58 0.05
C LEU A 349 36.91 12.73 -0.38
N LEU A 350 37.18 11.62 0.33
CA LEU A 350 38.24 10.68 -0.03
C LEU A 350 37.96 9.99 -1.37
N TYR A 351 36.72 9.56 -1.60
CA TYR A 351 36.30 9.00 -2.89
C TYR A 351 36.39 10.01 -4.02
N ASN A 352 35.90 11.22 -3.84
CA ASN A 352 35.99 12.28 -4.84
C ASN A 352 37.45 12.75 -5.09
N ALA A 353 38.38 12.48 -4.18
CA ALA A 353 39.81 12.69 -4.42
C ALA A 353 40.39 11.57 -5.29
N LEU A 354 40.17 10.30 -4.94
CA LEU A 354 40.64 9.16 -5.73
C LEU A 354 40.01 9.09 -7.12
N GLN A 355 38.72 9.38 -7.25
CA GLN A 355 38.03 9.38 -8.54
C GLN A 355 38.58 10.45 -9.50
N ARG A 356 39.16 11.54 -8.97
CA ARG A 356 39.88 12.56 -9.76
C ARG A 356 41.32 12.17 -10.12
N MET A 357 41.86 11.11 -9.49
CA MET A 357 43.15 10.52 -9.81
C MET A 357 43.02 9.30 -10.74
N ALA A 358 41.84 8.68 -10.79
CA ALA A 358 41.54 7.55 -11.66
C ALA A 358 41.50 7.99 -13.14
N ASN A 359 42.04 7.16 -14.02
CA ASN A 359 41.72 7.23 -15.45
C ASN A 359 40.20 6.93 -15.62
N PRO A 360 39.43 7.71 -16.40
CA PRO A 360 38.03 7.41 -16.71
C PRO A 360 37.75 5.97 -17.19
N ASP A 361 38.73 5.34 -17.86
CA ASP A 361 38.63 3.98 -18.39
C ASP A 361 38.89 2.89 -17.32
N GLU A 362 39.45 3.24 -16.16
CA GLU A 362 39.77 2.30 -15.09
C GLU A 362 38.57 2.06 -14.15
N ALA A 363 38.60 0.93 -13.45
CA ALA A 363 37.64 0.66 -12.38
C ALA A 363 37.80 1.72 -11.27
N GLY A 364 36.69 2.36 -10.90
CA GLY A 364 36.66 3.37 -9.84
C GLY A 364 37.14 2.82 -8.49
N PRO A 365 37.42 3.71 -7.52
CA PRO A 365 37.98 3.33 -6.23
C PRO A 365 37.10 2.34 -5.47
N ALA A 366 37.73 1.36 -4.84
CA ALA A 366 37.09 0.33 -4.05
C ALA A 366 37.09 0.63 -2.54
N GLU A 367 36.14 0.08 -1.78
CA GLU A 367 36.13 0.14 -0.31
C GLU A 367 36.72 -1.13 0.31
N ALA A 368 37.78 -0.99 1.10
CA ALA A 368 38.29 -2.07 1.94
C ALA A 368 37.66 -2.01 3.34
N PHE A 369 37.33 -3.19 3.89
CA PHE A 369 36.77 -3.38 5.23
C PHE A 369 35.31 -2.92 5.41
N ALA A 370 34.52 -2.98 4.34
CA ALA A 370 33.10 -2.62 4.34
C ALA A 370 32.18 -3.85 4.44
N ASN A 371 30.88 -3.59 4.48
CA ASN A 371 29.81 -4.58 4.39
C ASN A 371 28.59 -3.97 3.68
N PRO A 372 27.58 -4.78 3.28
CA PRO A 372 26.44 -4.31 2.48
C PRO A 372 25.57 -3.22 3.14
N LEU A 373 25.75 -2.98 4.45
CA LEU A 373 25.00 -1.97 5.22
C LEU A 373 25.78 -0.68 5.46
N ASN A 374 27.09 -0.63 5.15
CA ASN A 374 27.92 0.55 5.37
C ASN A 374 28.86 0.95 4.22
N CYS A 375 28.99 0.16 3.15
CA CYS A 375 29.70 0.56 1.95
C CYS A 375 29.15 1.87 1.38
N HIS A 376 30.01 2.77 0.95
CA HIS A 376 29.62 4.05 0.37
C HIS A 376 28.92 3.83 -0.98
N PRO A 377 27.84 4.56 -1.30
CA PRO A 377 27.05 4.29 -2.51
C PRO A 377 27.76 4.67 -3.83
N GLY A 378 28.88 5.40 -3.77
CA GLY A 378 29.66 5.83 -4.94
C GLY A 378 30.85 4.92 -5.29
N VAL A 379 30.98 3.74 -4.67
CA VAL A 379 32.11 2.84 -4.88
C VAL A 379 31.88 1.91 -6.06
N ALA A 380 32.94 1.61 -6.82
CA ALA A 380 32.84 0.64 -7.91
C ALA A 380 32.76 -0.81 -7.39
N SER A 381 33.40 -1.07 -6.24
CA SER A 381 33.33 -2.36 -5.52
C SER A 381 33.65 -2.16 -4.04
N TYR A 382 33.30 -3.13 -3.20
CA TYR A 382 33.68 -3.15 -1.79
C TYR A 382 34.05 -4.56 -1.34
N TYR A 383 34.83 -4.67 -0.27
CA TYR A 383 35.34 -5.93 0.26
C TYR A 383 34.87 -6.15 1.70
N SER A 384 34.33 -7.35 1.97
CA SER A 384 33.84 -7.79 3.27
C SER A 384 34.52 -9.08 3.70
N SER A 385 34.86 -9.17 4.99
CA SER A 385 35.38 -10.40 5.63
C SER A 385 34.42 -11.60 5.59
N ARG A 386 33.19 -11.44 5.07
CA ARG A 386 32.14 -12.45 5.06
C ARG A 386 31.78 -12.85 3.64
N GLU A 387 31.94 -14.14 3.34
CA GLU A 387 31.68 -14.69 2.01
C GLU A 387 30.23 -14.48 1.58
N GLU A 388 29.28 -14.54 2.51
CA GLU A 388 27.86 -14.41 2.18
C GLU A 388 27.44 -12.99 1.80
N ASP A 389 28.30 -11.98 2.06
CA ASP A 389 28.06 -10.62 1.61
C ASP A 389 28.33 -10.45 0.10
N GLN A 390 28.98 -11.42 -0.56
CA GLN A 390 29.12 -11.45 -2.02
C GLN A 390 27.76 -11.40 -2.71
N LEU A 391 26.73 -11.99 -2.09
CA LEU A 391 25.33 -11.95 -2.53
C LEU A 391 24.78 -10.51 -2.70
N PHE A 392 25.40 -9.54 -2.02
CA PHE A 392 25.06 -8.11 -2.07
C PHE A 392 26.16 -7.26 -2.74
N GLY A 393 27.07 -7.88 -3.51
CA GLY A 393 28.10 -7.20 -4.29
C GLY A 393 29.48 -7.07 -3.63
N ALA A 394 29.72 -7.71 -2.47
CA ALA A 394 31.05 -7.74 -1.90
C ALA A 394 32.03 -8.56 -2.78
N SER A 395 33.27 -8.11 -2.90
CA SER A 395 34.36 -8.81 -3.62
C SER A 395 35.10 -9.84 -2.75
N GLY A 396 34.45 -10.33 -1.68
CA GLY A 396 35.06 -11.21 -0.67
C GLY A 396 36.02 -10.50 0.28
N ASP A 397 36.82 -11.28 1.01
CA ASP A 397 37.76 -10.76 2.02
C ASP A 397 38.99 -10.14 1.35
N ILE A 398 39.28 -8.88 1.68
CA ILE A 398 40.43 -8.13 1.19
C ILE A 398 41.77 -8.78 1.58
N TYR A 399 41.82 -9.59 2.64
CA TYR A 399 43.03 -10.33 3.04
C TYR A 399 43.35 -11.56 2.18
N THR A 400 42.51 -11.90 1.18
CA THR A 400 42.77 -13.05 0.29
C THR A 400 43.56 -12.69 -0.97
N ARG A 401 43.71 -11.39 -1.27
CA ARG A 401 44.37 -10.88 -2.49
C ARG A 401 45.12 -9.57 -2.22
N PRO A 402 46.18 -9.24 -2.97
CA PRO A 402 46.78 -7.91 -2.92
C PRO A 402 45.76 -6.82 -3.28
N MET A 403 45.85 -5.67 -2.62
CA MET A 403 45.11 -4.45 -2.98
C MET A 403 45.65 -3.90 -4.32
N GLN A 404 45.01 -4.23 -5.45
CA GLN A 404 45.37 -3.74 -6.79
C GLN A 404 44.40 -2.65 -7.28
N GLY A 405 44.93 -1.51 -7.73
CA GLY A 405 44.14 -0.32 -8.09
C GLY A 405 44.02 0.70 -6.95
N LEU A 406 42.93 1.48 -6.94
CA LEU A 406 42.67 2.55 -5.98
C LEU A 406 41.71 2.10 -4.86
N PHE A 407 42.06 2.35 -3.61
CA PHE A 407 41.25 1.98 -2.44
C PHE A 407 41.07 3.12 -1.44
N VAL A 408 39.88 3.20 -0.85
CA VAL A 408 39.68 3.80 0.48
C VAL A 408 39.58 2.67 1.50
N ALA A 409 40.32 2.78 2.60
CA ALA A 409 40.31 1.79 3.67
C ALA A 409 40.10 2.45 5.03
N HIS A 410 39.12 1.95 5.78
CA HIS A 410 38.94 2.31 7.19
C HIS A 410 38.79 1.04 8.01
N ALA A 411 39.92 0.61 8.60
CA ALA A 411 39.94 -0.57 9.44
C ALA A 411 39.19 -0.33 10.76
N ASP A 412 38.72 -1.42 11.37
CA ASP A 412 38.14 -1.38 12.72
C ASP A 412 39.07 -0.66 13.71
N PRO A 413 38.52 0.08 14.69
CA PRO A 413 39.26 1.05 15.51
C PRO A 413 40.21 0.40 16.54
N TYR A 414 40.39 -0.92 16.49
CA TYR A 414 41.32 -1.65 17.36
C TYR A 414 42.75 -1.57 16.81
N PRO A 415 43.77 -1.36 17.66
CA PRO A 415 45.16 -1.25 17.21
C PRO A 415 45.63 -2.46 16.39
N GLU A 416 45.20 -3.67 16.75
CA GLU A 416 45.56 -4.92 16.06
C GLU A 416 44.94 -5.01 14.65
N THR A 417 43.66 -4.65 14.50
CA THR A 417 42.97 -4.67 13.19
C THR A 417 43.52 -3.59 12.28
N ALA A 418 43.76 -2.39 12.81
CA ALA A 418 44.40 -1.31 12.08
C ALA A 418 45.85 -1.65 11.66
N GLN A 419 46.61 -2.31 12.54
CA GLN A 419 47.97 -2.77 12.23
C GLN A 419 47.96 -3.85 11.16
N LYS A 420 47.05 -4.84 11.24
CA LYS A 420 46.90 -5.88 10.22
C LYS A 420 46.53 -5.28 8.86
N ALA A 421 45.59 -4.33 8.84
CA ALA A 421 45.18 -3.63 7.64
C ALA A 421 46.33 -2.83 7.00
N LEU A 422 47.07 -2.05 7.81
CA LEU A 422 48.22 -1.27 7.31
C LEU A 422 49.36 -2.19 6.82
N ALA A 423 49.65 -3.28 7.53
CA ALA A 423 50.63 -4.27 7.09
C ALA A 423 50.24 -4.92 5.75
N TRP A 424 48.95 -5.21 5.55
CA TRP A 424 48.44 -5.76 4.28
C TRP A 424 48.50 -4.76 3.13
N ALA A 425 48.18 -3.49 3.38
CA ALA A 425 48.32 -2.42 2.40
C ALA A 425 49.79 -2.21 1.99
N VAL A 426 50.71 -2.21 2.96
CA VAL A 426 52.16 -2.14 2.71
C VAL A 426 52.65 -3.33 1.87
N ALA A 427 52.30 -4.56 2.27
CA ALA A 427 52.69 -5.77 1.54
C ALA A 427 52.09 -5.81 0.12
N SER A 428 50.86 -5.33 -0.06
CA SER A 428 50.23 -5.19 -1.37
C SER A 428 50.97 -4.19 -2.25
N ALA A 429 51.32 -3.03 -1.70
CA ALA A 429 52.05 -1.98 -2.41
C ALA A 429 53.46 -2.44 -2.83
N ASP A 430 54.22 -3.09 -1.93
CA ASP A 430 55.55 -3.63 -2.28
C ASP A 430 55.49 -4.73 -3.35
N ASN A 431 54.51 -5.65 -3.24
CA ASN A 431 54.32 -6.72 -4.22
C ASN A 431 54.00 -6.16 -5.62
N LEU A 432 53.10 -5.18 -5.69
CA LEU A 432 52.68 -4.56 -6.95
C LEU A 432 53.71 -3.57 -7.51
N TYR A 433 54.51 -2.93 -6.66
CA TYR A 433 55.67 -2.11 -7.07
C TYR A 433 56.67 -2.94 -7.88
N ASN A 434 57.01 -4.14 -7.40
CA ASN A 434 57.87 -5.07 -8.14
C ASN A 434 57.22 -5.55 -9.46
N GLY A 435 55.90 -5.69 -9.47
CA GLY A 435 55.11 -6.03 -10.66
C GLY A 435 54.82 -4.86 -11.61
N LYS A 436 55.29 -3.63 -11.33
CA LYS A 436 54.98 -2.38 -12.07
C LYS A 436 53.48 -2.04 -12.17
N ASN A 437 52.64 -2.59 -11.31
CA ASN A 437 51.21 -2.29 -11.27
C ASN A 437 50.96 -1.10 -10.34
N ALA A 438 50.34 -0.05 -10.87
CA ALA A 438 49.97 1.11 -10.06
C ALA A 438 48.92 0.73 -9.00
N THR A 439 49.11 1.20 -7.77
CA THR A 439 48.13 1.11 -6.70
C THR A 439 48.27 2.28 -5.73
N ALA A 440 47.16 2.71 -5.15
CA ALA A 440 47.14 3.65 -4.02
C ALA A 440 46.02 3.27 -3.06
N THR A 441 46.31 3.31 -1.76
CA THR A 441 45.31 3.06 -0.71
C THR A 441 45.30 4.26 0.24
N LEU A 442 44.19 5.01 0.27
CA LEU A 442 43.95 6.05 1.28
C LEU A 442 43.39 5.39 2.54
N MET A 443 44.22 5.32 3.58
CA MET A 443 43.85 4.72 4.86
C MET A 443 43.48 5.77 5.89
N VAL A 444 42.37 5.57 6.59
CA VAL A 444 42.08 6.22 7.88
C VAL A 444 42.19 5.17 8.98
N ILE A 445 43.17 5.35 9.87
CA ILE A 445 43.48 4.41 10.96
C ILE A 445 43.56 5.12 12.31
N PRO A 446 43.16 4.46 13.41
CA PRO A 446 43.36 4.97 14.76
C PRO A 446 44.87 5.13 15.05
N TYR A 447 45.28 6.30 15.53
CA TYR A 447 46.68 6.53 15.91
C TYR A 447 46.98 5.86 17.26
N ALA A 448 47.51 4.64 17.21
CA ALA A 448 48.02 3.92 18.38
C ALA A 448 49.55 4.03 18.44
N LYS A 449 50.11 4.44 19.59
CA LYS A 449 51.56 4.44 19.87
C LYS A 449 52.08 3.02 20.18
N THR A 450 51.80 2.04 19.32
CA THR A 450 52.44 0.72 19.40
C THR A 450 53.71 0.73 18.55
N GLY A 451 54.73 -0.03 18.97
CA GLY A 451 55.99 -0.18 18.23
C GLY A 451 55.77 -0.65 16.78
N PRO A 452 55.00 -1.73 16.53
CA PRO A 452 54.78 -2.23 15.18
C PRO A 452 54.06 -1.24 14.25
N MET A 453 53.02 -0.54 14.74
CA MET A 453 52.34 0.50 13.97
C MET A 453 53.29 1.64 13.60
N THR A 454 54.17 2.04 14.53
CA THR A 454 55.16 3.11 14.30
C THR A 454 56.18 2.72 13.23
N ASN A 455 56.55 1.44 13.14
CA ASN A 455 57.45 0.95 12.10
C ASN A 455 56.77 0.93 10.72
N LEU A 456 55.51 0.48 10.64
CA LEU A 456 54.73 0.51 9.39
C LEU A 456 54.49 1.95 8.89
N LEU A 457 54.23 2.90 9.78
CA LEU A 457 54.10 4.33 9.46
C LEU A 457 55.39 5.00 8.97
N ARG A 458 56.55 4.32 9.11
CA ARG A 458 57.85 4.74 8.57
C ARG A 458 58.24 3.97 7.30
N HIS A 459 57.37 3.09 6.80
CA HIS A 459 57.66 2.30 5.61
C HIS A 459 57.69 3.19 4.36
N ARG A 460 58.58 2.90 3.40
CA ARG A 460 58.80 3.72 2.20
C ARG A 460 57.55 3.92 1.32
N THR A 461 56.57 3.01 1.41
CA THR A 461 55.31 3.06 0.66
C THR A 461 54.19 3.77 1.43
N VAL A 462 54.45 4.30 2.62
CA VAL A 462 53.46 4.96 3.49
C VAL A 462 53.81 6.43 3.65
N THR A 463 52.91 7.30 3.20
CA THR A 463 53.01 8.76 3.37
C THR A 463 51.95 9.24 4.36
N PRO A 464 52.31 9.63 5.60
CA PRO A 464 51.34 10.19 6.55
C PRO A 464 50.84 11.56 6.08
N LEU A 465 49.60 11.63 5.58
CA LEU A 465 49.02 12.86 5.02
C LEU A 465 48.60 13.87 6.10
N ALA A 466 47.98 13.39 7.18
CA ALA A 466 47.49 14.22 8.28
C ALA A 466 47.34 13.41 9.58
N ARG A 467 47.41 14.10 10.73
CA ARG A 467 46.93 13.56 12.01
C ARG A 467 45.64 14.28 12.39
N ILE A 468 44.53 13.55 12.41
CA ILE A 468 43.23 14.07 12.85
C ILE A 468 43.21 14.03 14.39
N GLY A 469 43.48 15.17 15.02
CA GLY A 469 43.28 15.38 16.47
C GLY A 469 41.80 15.63 16.81
N PRO A 470 41.43 15.58 18.11
CA PRO A 470 40.06 15.85 18.55
C PRO A 470 39.56 17.25 18.16
N ASP A 471 40.45 18.24 18.12
CA ASP A 471 40.13 19.64 17.79
C ASP A 471 40.08 19.91 16.27
N SER A 472 40.35 18.91 15.43
CA SER A 472 40.38 19.08 13.97
C SER A 472 38.99 19.37 13.42
N GLU A 473 38.89 20.26 12.43
CA GLU A 473 37.67 20.43 11.61
C GLU A 473 37.18 19.10 11.02
N LEU A 474 38.11 18.19 10.66
CA LEU A 474 37.77 16.84 10.22
C LEU A 474 37.09 16.01 11.33
N CYS A 475 37.43 16.24 12.60
CA CYS A 475 36.75 15.61 13.74
C CYS A 475 35.35 16.23 13.96
N LYS A 476 35.19 17.55 13.79
CA LYS A 476 33.86 18.20 13.80
C LYS A 476 32.94 17.63 12.71
N LEU A 477 33.47 17.32 11.52
CA LEU A 477 32.73 16.62 10.46
C LEU A 477 32.32 15.17 10.83
N THR A 478 32.93 14.56 11.86
CA THR A 478 32.53 13.25 12.39
C THR A 478 31.49 13.31 13.51
N GLN A 479 31.48 14.40 14.29
CA GLN A 479 30.55 14.63 15.41
C GLN A 479 29.21 15.19 14.92
N GLY A 480 28.43 14.34 14.25
CA GLY A 480 27.19 14.76 13.59
C GLY A 480 26.10 15.26 14.55
N ALA A 481 25.74 16.54 14.39
CA ALA A 481 24.38 17.06 14.53
C ALA A 481 23.63 16.78 15.85
N GLY A 482 24.30 16.97 16.99
CA GLY A 482 23.61 17.30 18.23
C GLY A 482 23.12 18.75 18.20
N THR A 483 21.80 18.95 18.07
CA THR A 483 21.05 20.19 18.39
C THR A 483 21.55 21.53 17.80
N GLY A 484 20.83 22.09 16.81
CA GLY A 484 20.60 23.55 16.78
C GLY A 484 20.79 24.33 15.47
N ALA A 485 21.50 23.82 14.45
CA ALA A 485 21.80 24.59 13.22
C ALA A 485 20.84 24.27 12.05
N PRO A 486 20.17 25.26 11.43
CA PRO A 486 19.18 25.04 10.37
C PRO A 486 19.73 25.23 8.94
N SER A 487 20.76 24.47 8.50
CA SER A 487 21.21 24.54 7.09
C SER A 487 22.01 23.34 6.54
N GLU A 488 21.86 22.12 7.07
CA GLU A 488 22.33 20.90 6.36
C GLU A 488 21.18 19.87 6.32
N THR A 489 21.00 19.21 5.16
CA THR A 489 19.93 18.22 4.97
C THR A 489 20.13 17.05 5.94
N PRO A 490 19.13 16.70 6.78
CA PRO A 490 19.25 15.56 7.69
C PRO A 490 19.58 14.30 6.91
N ARG A 491 20.52 13.48 7.40
CA ARG A 491 20.83 12.18 6.79
C ARG A 491 19.54 11.39 6.60
N ASP A 492 19.39 10.77 5.43
CA ASP A 492 18.28 9.89 5.06
C ASP A 492 18.29 8.55 5.84
N SER A 493 18.16 8.67 7.16
CA SER A 493 17.79 7.57 8.03
C SER A 493 16.37 7.11 7.69
N GLY A 494 16.03 5.86 8.02
CA GLY A 494 14.65 5.38 7.93
C GLY A 494 13.66 6.28 8.70
N GLY A 495 14.07 6.87 9.83
CA GLY A 495 13.25 7.87 10.54
C GLY A 495 12.99 9.14 9.72
N HIS A 496 13.99 9.65 9.00
CA HIS A 496 13.84 10.80 8.11
C HIS A 496 12.89 10.47 6.95
N ILE A 497 13.20 9.45 6.14
CA ILE A 497 12.41 9.13 4.93
C ILE A 497 10.96 8.80 5.28
N LEU A 498 10.71 8.10 6.40
CA LEU A 498 9.42 7.47 6.66
C LEU A 498 8.47 8.28 7.57
N GLY A 499 8.96 9.37 8.17
CA GLY A 499 8.13 10.25 9.00
C GLY A 499 8.74 11.62 9.37
N GLY A 500 9.92 11.98 8.85
CA GLY A 500 10.64 13.21 9.23
C GLY A 500 10.99 14.15 8.08
N CYS A 501 10.83 13.74 6.81
CA CYS A 501 11.21 14.53 5.65
C CYS A 501 10.24 15.69 5.43
N LYS A 502 10.74 16.93 5.57
CA LYS A 502 9.94 18.15 5.38
C LYS A 502 9.86 18.62 3.91
N TYR A 503 10.59 17.97 3.00
CA TYR A 503 10.74 18.40 1.62
C TYR A 503 9.68 17.78 0.69
N GLY A 504 9.32 18.48 -0.38
CA GLY A 504 8.45 17.95 -1.44
C GLY A 504 7.10 17.42 -0.93
N PRO A 505 6.60 16.28 -1.45
CA PRO A 505 5.26 15.77 -1.11
C PRO A 505 5.18 15.05 0.25
N PHE A 506 6.31 14.76 0.90
CA PHE A 506 6.35 13.87 2.08
C PHE A 506 5.50 14.33 3.27
N PRO A 507 5.43 15.63 3.64
CA PRO A 507 4.54 16.09 4.71
C PRO A 507 3.08 15.73 4.48
N GLY A 508 2.59 15.90 3.25
CA GLY A 508 1.22 15.52 2.87
C GLY A 508 0.99 14.01 2.96
N MET A 509 1.99 13.20 2.58
CA MET A 509 1.92 11.74 2.71
C MET A 509 1.87 11.28 4.18
N TYR A 510 2.62 11.93 5.08
CA TYR A 510 2.59 11.64 6.50
C TYR A 510 1.26 12.04 7.15
N ILE A 511 0.72 13.21 6.80
CA ILE A 511 -0.60 13.67 7.25
C ILE A 511 -1.69 12.69 6.79
N ASN A 512 -1.70 12.31 5.51
CA ASN A 512 -2.67 11.34 4.99
C ASN A 512 -2.56 9.97 5.69
N ARG A 513 -1.33 9.52 5.98
CA ARG A 513 -1.06 8.27 6.71
C ARG A 513 -1.55 8.31 8.16
N HIS A 514 -1.41 9.45 8.85
CA HIS A 514 -1.90 9.67 10.21
C HIS A 514 -3.43 9.79 10.23
N ASN A 515 -4.01 10.67 9.40
CA ASN A 515 -5.46 10.83 9.24
C ASN A 515 -6.14 9.48 9.01
N ARG A 516 -5.60 8.64 8.12
CA ARG A 516 -6.19 7.33 7.82
C ARG A 516 -6.18 6.38 9.02
N ALA A 517 -5.17 6.47 9.89
CA ALA A 517 -5.13 5.68 11.12
C ALA A 517 -6.13 6.20 12.17
N VAL A 518 -6.25 7.53 12.32
CA VAL A 518 -7.25 8.17 13.18
C VAL A 518 -8.68 7.80 12.75
N GLU A 519 -8.99 7.91 11.46
CA GLU A 519 -10.26 7.48 10.87
C GLU A 519 -10.55 5.99 11.17
N GLN A 520 -9.56 5.10 11.05
CA GLN A 520 -9.76 3.67 11.32
C GLN A 520 -10.07 3.37 12.79
N VAL A 521 -9.48 4.13 13.73
CA VAL A 521 -9.81 4.04 15.16
C VAL A 521 -11.22 4.58 15.40
N ALA A 522 -11.52 5.78 14.92
CA ALA A 522 -12.83 6.43 15.04
C ALA A 522 -13.98 5.56 14.48
N ASP A 523 -13.83 5.06 13.25
CA ASP A 523 -14.72 4.09 12.62
C ASP A 523 -14.97 2.88 13.53
N THR A 524 -13.93 2.34 14.17
CA THR A 524 -14.05 1.12 14.98
C THR A 524 -14.80 1.41 16.28
N LEU A 525 -14.51 2.51 16.96
CA LEU A 525 -15.23 2.94 18.17
C LEU A 525 -16.72 3.18 17.88
N GLN A 526 -17.04 3.79 16.74
CA GLN A 526 -18.41 4.12 16.33
C GLN A 526 -19.23 2.91 15.84
N ASN A 527 -18.58 1.78 15.53
CA ASN A 527 -19.24 0.50 15.29
C ASN A 527 -19.37 -0.35 16.57
N GLY A 528 -18.76 0.06 17.69
CA GLY A 528 -18.83 -0.64 18.97
C GLY A 528 -20.13 -0.40 19.76
N GLN A 529 -20.16 -0.87 21.01
CA GLN A 529 -21.28 -0.71 21.96
C GLN A 529 -21.66 0.75 22.24
N HIS A 530 -20.75 1.69 21.96
CA HIS A 530 -20.93 3.12 22.13
C HIS A 530 -21.09 3.87 20.79
N GLY A 531 -21.52 3.19 19.73
CA GLY A 531 -21.86 3.82 18.46
C GLY A 531 -22.90 4.95 18.61
N GLY A 532 -22.71 6.04 17.87
CA GLY A 532 -23.53 7.26 17.98
C GLY A 532 -23.14 8.17 19.15
N SER A 533 -22.15 7.80 19.97
CA SER A 533 -21.63 8.67 21.03
C SER A 533 -20.82 9.85 20.46
N PHE A 534 -20.81 10.96 21.19
CA PHE A 534 -20.14 12.19 20.80
C PHE A 534 -18.64 11.98 20.60
N MET A 535 -18.16 12.39 19.42
CA MET A 535 -16.78 12.24 18.99
C MET A 535 -16.31 13.45 18.21
N ILE A 536 -15.05 13.81 18.41
CA ILE A 536 -14.28 14.80 17.64
C ILE A 536 -13.03 14.07 17.17
N MET A 537 -12.54 14.36 15.96
CA MET A 537 -11.23 13.88 15.54
C MET A 537 -10.53 14.91 14.65
N ASP A 538 -9.24 15.17 14.90
CA ASP A 538 -8.43 16.09 14.07
C ASP A 538 -7.84 15.33 12.86
N ALA A 539 -8.71 14.75 12.04
CA ALA A 539 -8.36 14.01 10.84
C ALA A 539 -9.30 14.31 9.66
N GLY A 540 -8.71 14.42 8.48
CA GLY A 540 -9.42 14.69 7.22
C GLY A 540 -9.82 16.15 7.02
N ALA A 541 -10.39 16.44 5.85
CA ALA A 541 -11.00 17.74 5.57
C ALA A 541 -12.47 17.75 6.06
N GLU A 542 -12.98 18.93 6.41
CA GLU A 542 -14.37 19.09 6.89
C GLU A 542 -15.41 18.57 5.89
N ALA A 543 -15.20 18.80 4.59
CA ALA A 543 -16.06 18.32 3.51
C ALA A 543 -16.06 16.78 3.32
N THR A 544 -15.07 16.07 3.88
CA THR A 544 -14.96 14.60 3.80
C THR A 544 -15.15 13.93 5.17
N ARG A 545 -15.58 14.68 6.18
CA ARG A 545 -15.70 14.19 7.56
C ARG A 545 -16.81 13.14 7.67
N PRO A 546 -16.54 11.94 8.23
CA PRO A 546 -17.57 10.98 8.61
C PRO A 546 -18.67 11.58 9.49
N ALA A 547 -19.92 11.22 9.22
CA ALA A 547 -21.11 11.79 9.87
C ALA A 547 -21.15 11.61 11.41
N HIS A 548 -20.43 10.61 11.94
CA HIS A 548 -20.31 10.36 13.38
C HIS A 548 -19.34 11.31 14.10
N SER A 549 -18.55 12.11 13.37
CA SER A 549 -17.63 13.08 13.96
C SER A 549 -18.25 14.47 13.96
N ALA A 550 -18.44 15.02 15.16
CA ALA A 550 -19.05 16.33 15.39
C ALA A 550 -18.16 17.49 14.90
N GLY A 551 -16.86 17.28 14.73
CA GLY A 551 -15.92 18.32 14.32
C GLY A 551 -14.46 17.87 14.30
N THR A 552 -13.60 18.78 13.83
CA THR A 552 -12.12 18.69 13.99
C THR A 552 -11.61 19.57 15.13
N ARG A 553 -12.51 20.28 15.85
CA ARG A 553 -12.18 21.24 16.92
C ARG A 553 -13.03 20.97 18.14
N LEU A 554 -12.47 21.28 19.31
CA LEU A 554 -13.18 21.22 20.58
C LEU A 554 -14.33 22.26 20.59
N PRO A 555 -15.58 21.87 20.93
CA PRO A 555 -16.71 22.79 20.93
C PRO A 555 -16.65 23.75 22.12
N GLU A 556 -17.25 24.92 21.95
CA GLU A 556 -17.27 25.98 22.96
C GLU A 556 -18.03 25.58 24.24
N TRP A 557 -19.02 24.67 24.15
CA TRP A 557 -19.77 24.19 25.33
C TRP A 557 -18.92 23.32 26.27
N LEU A 558 -17.85 22.72 25.74
CA LEU A 558 -16.91 21.87 26.47
C LEU A 558 -15.79 22.70 27.14
N ARG A 559 -15.56 23.94 26.68
CA ARG A 559 -14.50 24.83 27.17
C ARG A 559 -14.69 25.16 28.66
N PRO A 560 -13.69 24.94 29.53
CA PRO A 560 -13.64 25.48 30.89
C PRO A 560 -13.61 27.01 30.86
N GLN A 561 -14.28 27.67 31.81
CA GLN A 561 -14.33 29.15 31.85
C GLN A 561 -12.93 29.78 32.01
N GLN A 562 -12.02 29.07 32.67
CA GLN A 562 -10.64 29.48 32.96
C GLN A 562 -9.70 29.39 31.75
N VAL A 563 -10.07 28.69 30.67
CA VAL A 563 -9.23 28.54 29.48
C VAL A 563 -9.63 29.54 28.42
N GLU A 564 -8.67 30.34 27.98
CA GLU A 564 -8.88 31.36 26.96
C GLU A 564 -9.30 30.79 25.61
N ARG A 565 -10.13 31.54 24.89
CA ARG A 565 -10.79 31.06 23.67
C ARG A 565 -9.79 30.70 22.56
N GLU A 566 -8.70 31.46 22.46
CA GLU A 566 -7.62 31.21 21.51
C GLU A 566 -6.63 30.12 21.95
N GLU A 567 -6.56 29.79 23.24
CA GLU A 567 -5.82 28.61 23.70
C GLU A 567 -6.65 27.35 23.42
N TRP A 568 -7.96 27.38 23.71
CA TRP A 568 -8.88 26.28 23.44
C TRP A 568 -8.89 25.85 21.97
N LYS A 569 -8.90 26.80 21.03
CA LYS A 569 -8.81 26.53 19.57
C LYS A 569 -7.51 25.81 19.14
N LYS A 570 -6.46 25.86 19.95
CA LYS A 570 -5.16 25.20 19.72
C LYS A 570 -5.08 23.83 20.38
N MET A 571 -5.88 23.57 21.43
CA MET A 571 -6.00 22.25 22.04
C MET A 571 -6.77 21.31 21.10
N ARG A 572 -6.04 20.36 20.50
CA ARG A 572 -6.57 19.43 19.49
C ARG A 572 -6.00 18.02 19.71
N PRO A 573 -6.71 17.16 20.46
CA PRO A 573 -6.37 15.74 20.51
C PRO A 573 -6.71 15.10 19.15
N ASP A 574 -6.01 14.03 18.78
CA ASP A 574 -6.29 13.29 17.55
C ASP A 574 -7.73 12.75 17.54
N ILE A 575 -8.20 12.23 18.69
CA ILE A 575 -9.60 11.88 18.95
C ILE A 575 -9.99 12.32 20.37
N LEU A 576 -11.17 12.95 20.51
CA LEU A 576 -11.89 13.06 21.77
C LEU A 576 -13.19 12.26 21.68
N PHE A 577 -13.43 11.38 22.65
CA PHE A 577 -14.58 10.48 22.69
C PHE A 577 -15.29 10.56 24.04
N ILE A 578 -16.62 10.66 24.04
CA ILE A 578 -17.45 10.72 25.25
C ILE A 578 -18.52 9.61 25.19
N PRO A 579 -18.24 8.40 25.74
CA PRO A 579 -19.15 7.26 25.67
C PRO A 579 -20.56 7.57 26.20
N GLY A 580 -21.58 7.10 25.47
CA GLY A 580 -22.99 7.23 25.81
C GLY A 580 -23.58 8.64 25.66
N LEU A 581 -22.77 9.66 25.35
CA LEU A 581 -23.26 11.02 25.16
C LEU A 581 -23.76 11.22 23.72
N THR A 582 -25.06 11.10 23.49
CA THR A 582 -25.68 11.41 22.19
C THR A 582 -26.04 12.89 22.11
N LEU A 583 -25.10 13.73 21.65
CA LEU A 583 -25.36 15.15 21.39
C LEU A 583 -25.83 15.36 19.95
N ASP A 584 -27.09 15.78 19.84
CA ASP A 584 -27.65 16.42 18.65
C ASP A 584 -26.91 17.75 18.38
N PRO A 585 -26.23 17.93 17.22
CA PRO A 585 -25.47 19.14 16.92
C PRO A 585 -26.29 20.45 16.97
N GLN A 586 -27.63 20.36 16.87
CA GLN A 586 -28.52 21.52 16.85
C GLN A 586 -29.06 21.92 18.23
N LYS A 587 -28.92 21.08 19.26
CA LYS A 587 -29.49 21.36 20.59
C LYS A 587 -28.53 22.18 21.46
N SER A 588 -29.00 23.34 21.93
CA SER A 588 -28.20 24.20 22.80
C SER A 588 -27.99 23.54 24.17
N VAL A 589 -26.73 23.32 24.53
CA VAL A 589 -26.36 22.69 25.81
C VAL A 589 -26.46 23.75 26.92
N THR A 590 -27.60 23.78 27.61
CA THR A 590 -27.87 24.70 28.73
C THR A 590 -26.91 24.47 29.91
N ALA A 591 -26.67 25.47 30.75
CA ALA A 591 -25.70 25.37 31.85
C ALA A 591 -25.98 24.19 32.80
N ARG A 592 -27.22 24.04 33.27
CA ARG A 592 -27.66 22.91 34.12
C ARG A 592 -27.52 21.55 33.43
N TYR A 593 -27.69 21.50 32.11
CA TYR A 593 -27.47 20.27 31.34
C TYR A 593 -25.98 19.92 31.27
N ARG A 594 -25.07 20.91 31.16
CA ARG A 594 -23.60 20.67 31.19
C ARG A 594 -23.15 20.03 32.50
N GLU A 595 -23.62 20.52 33.65
CA GLU A 595 -23.31 19.93 34.97
C GLU A 595 -23.80 18.49 35.05
N THR A 596 -25.03 18.24 34.57
CA THR A 596 -25.62 16.88 34.56
C THR A 596 -24.85 15.93 33.63
N ILE A 597 -24.35 16.41 32.49
CA ILE A 597 -23.50 15.61 31.58
C ILE A 597 -22.14 15.32 32.24
N ARG A 598 -21.47 16.34 32.78
CA ARG A 598 -20.13 16.23 33.41
C ARG A 598 -20.06 15.15 34.48
N ALA A 599 -21.08 15.09 35.34
CA ALA A 599 -21.16 14.11 36.42
C ALA A 599 -21.51 12.67 35.95
N LYS A 600 -21.98 12.50 34.69
CA LYS A 600 -22.47 11.21 34.17
C LYS A 600 -21.57 10.56 33.12
N HIS A 601 -20.75 11.35 32.43
CA HIS A 601 -19.97 10.86 31.28
C HIS A 601 -18.47 11.09 31.48
N GLU A 602 -17.70 10.13 31.00
CA GLU A 602 -16.24 10.18 30.97
C GLU A 602 -15.74 10.71 29.62
N ILE A 603 -14.62 11.42 29.62
CA ILE A 603 -13.92 11.85 28.40
C ILE A 603 -12.68 10.98 28.22
N TYR A 604 -12.54 10.41 27.03
CA TYR A 604 -11.32 9.75 26.57
C TYR A 604 -10.62 10.66 25.56
N LEU A 605 -9.37 11.04 25.85
CA LEU A 605 -8.49 11.72 24.91
C LEU A 605 -7.54 10.66 24.33
N ILE A 606 -7.67 10.36 23.05
CA ILE A 606 -6.94 9.26 22.39
C ILE A 606 -6.00 9.85 21.36
N GLU A 607 -4.72 9.52 21.50
CA GLU A 607 -3.65 10.02 20.66
C GLU A 607 -3.12 8.91 19.74
N VAL A 608 -2.97 9.19 18.44
CA VAL A 608 -2.48 8.25 17.43
C VAL A 608 -1.14 8.74 16.88
N GLY A 609 -0.10 7.92 16.90
CA GLY A 609 1.24 8.38 16.53
C GLY A 609 2.13 7.34 15.91
N TYR A 610 2.75 7.64 14.77
CA TYR A 610 3.78 6.78 14.20
C TYR A 610 5.12 6.95 14.92
N CYS A 611 5.85 5.85 15.05
CA CYS A 611 7.20 5.76 15.62
C CYS A 611 8.01 4.66 14.92
N GLY A 612 9.31 4.57 15.19
CA GLY A 612 10.07 3.39 14.81
C GLY A 612 9.52 2.16 15.56
N ASP A 613 9.44 1.01 14.89
CA ASP A 613 8.81 -0.22 15.36
C ASP A 613 9.37 -0.80 16.68
N LEU A 614 10.50 -0.28 17.16
CA LEU A 614 11.13 -0.64 18.43
C LEU A 614 11.11 0.50 19.48
N ARG A 615 10.45 1.63 19.20
CA ARG A 615 10.42 2.87 20.03
C ARG A 615 9.01 3.24 20.50
N HIS A 616 8.13 2.24 20.63
CA HIS A 616 6.73 2.42 21.04
C HIS A 616 6.54 3.01 22.45
N GLY A 617 7.42 2.68 23.40
CA GLY A 617 7.36 3.18 24.78
C GLY A 617 7.72 4.67 24.87
N GLU A 618 8.88 5.04 24.30
CA GLU A 618 9.29 6.45 24.17
C GLU A 618 8.19 7.29 23.52
N LYS A 619 7.60 6.80 22.42
CA LYS A 619 6.53 7.55 21.73
C LYS A 619 5.27 7.72 22.57
N GLN A 620 4.91 6.75 23.42
CA GLN A 620 3.78 6.90 24.34
C GLN A 620 4.05 7.98 25.39
N HIS A 621 5.24 7.96 25.99
CA HIS A 621 5.64 8.95 26.97
C HIS A 621 5.62 10.38 26.39
N ASP A 622 6.21 10.56 25.21
CA ASP A 622 6.19 11.83 24.46
C ASP A 622 4.75 12.32 24.20
N LYS A 623 3.88 11.42 23.70
CA LYS A 623 2.50 11.76 23.32
C LYS A 623 1.56 11.91 24.51
N ALA A 624 1.78 11.23 25.64
CA ALA A 624 0.99 11.39 26.87
C ALA A 624 1.18 12.77 27.54
N SER A 625 2.28 13.46 27.22
CA SER A 625 2.51 14.84 27.68
C SER A 625 1.83 15.89 26.80
N GLN A 626 1.47 15.57 25.55
CA GLN A 626 1.05 16.52 24.52
C GLN A 626 -0.22 17.30 24.88
N HIS A 627 -1.19 16.65 25.52
CA HIS A 627 -2.49 17.22 25.90
C HIS A 627 -2.71 17.27 27.42
N ALA A 628 -1.65 17.21 28.22
CA ALA A 628 -1.73 17.27 29.69
C ALA A 628 -2.50 18.53 30.17
N LYS A 629 -2.27 19.69 29.54
CA LYS A 629 -3.02 20.93 29.81
C LYS A 629 -4.52 20.81 29.51
N LEU A 630 -4.90 20.16 28.41
CA LEU A 630 -6.30 19.96 28.04
C LEU A 630 -6.99 19.01 29.03
N ALA A 631 -6.32 17.91 29.37
CA ALA A 631 -6.82 16.95 30.35
C ALA A 631 -7.04 17.60 31.72
N GLU A 632 -6.08 18.41 32.19
CA GLU A 632 -6.18 19.12 33.47
C GLU A 632 -7.29 20.18 33.45
N ALA A 633 -7.38 20.96 32.38
CA ALA A 633 -8.45 21.95 32.24
C ALA A 633 -9.85 21.30 32.25
N LEU A 634 -10.03 20.17 31.57
CA LEU A 634 -11.26 19.39 31.59
C LEU A 634 -11.56 18.81 32.99
N LYS A 635 -10.55 18.27 33.69
CA LYS A 635 -10.70 17.80 35.09
C LYS A 635 -11.12 18.95 36.02
N SER A 636 -10.48 20.12 35.92
CA SER A 636 -10.85 21.30 36.72
C SER A 636 -12.27 21.81 36.43
N ALA A 637 -12.84 21.48 35.26
CA ALA A 637 -14.23 21.78 34.92
C ALA A 637 -15.22 20.72 35.43
N GLY A 638 -14.75 19.68 36.13
CA GLY A 638 -15.57 18.63 36.73
C GLY A 638 -15.82 17.40 35.85
N TRP A 639 -15.01 17.16 34.81
CA TRP A 639 -15.09 15.94 34.00
C TRP A 639 -14.19 14.82 34.56
N THR A 640 -14.66 13.58 34.49
CA THR A 640 -13.78 12.41 34.57
C THR A 640 -13.04 12.26 33.25
N VAL A 641 -11.70 12.44 33.25
CA VAL A 641 -10.89 12.43 32.01
C VAL A 641 -9.84 11.32 32.05
N HIS A 642 -9.94 10.39 31.10
CA HIS A 642 -8.96 9.36 30.81
C HIS A 642 -7.97 9.86 29.76
N TYR A 643 -6.75 10.14 30.21
CA TYR A 643 -5.62 10.50 29.34
C TYR A 643 -4.32 10.10 30.04
N THR A 644 -3.82 8.90 29.70
CA THR A 644 -2.56 8.35 30.18
C THR A 644 -1.74 7.79 29.01
N GLU A 645 -0.58 7.21 29.29
CA GLU A 645 0.18 6.44 28.28
C GLU A 645 -0.66 5.31 27.65
N HIS A 646 -1.62 4.73 28.37
CA HIS A 646 -2.50 3.66 27.88
C HIS A 646 -3.51 4.12 26.83
N GLU A 647 -3.96 5.37 26.86
CA GLU A 647 -4.86 5.95 25.85
C GLU A 647 -4.10 6.44 24.58
N THR A 648 -2.78 6.23 24.52
CA THR A 648 -1.96 6.55 23.34
C THR A 648 -1.69 5.33 22.46
N ILE A 649 -2.23 5.35 21.24
CA ILE A 649 -2.03 4.35 20.19
C ILE A 649 -0.75 4.70 19.40
N SER A 650 0.39 4.12 19.80
CA SER A 650 1.63 4.22 19.02
C SER A 650 1.72 3.11 17.97
N LEU A 651 1.94 3.51 16.71
CA LEU A 651 1.98 2.66 15.52
C LEU A 651 3.41 2.57 14.97
N GLY A 652 3.84 1.37 14.62
CA GLY A 652 5.13 1.11 14.01
C GLY A 652 5.18 1.63 12.57
N THR A 653 6.34 2.15 12.18
CA THR A 653 6.56 2.72 10.84
C THR A 653 6.54 1.63 9.76
N ALA A 654 6.94 0.40 10.08
CA ALA A 654 6.76 -0.81 9.28
C ALA A 654 5.47 -1.59 9.62
N GLY A 655 4.55 -0.97 10.37
CA GLY A 655 3.25 -1.51 10.70
C GLY A 655 3.19 -2.35 11.96
N THR A 656 4.18 -2.29 12.85
CA THR A 656 4.08 -2.94 14.17
C THR A 656 2.91 -2.36 14.97
N ILE A 657 2.03 -3.23 15.47
CA ILE A 657 0.90 -2.85 16.34
C ILE A 657 1.18 -3.42 17.72
N ARG A 658 0.92 -2.64 18.77
CA ARG A 658 1.11 -3.10 20.15
C ARG A 658 -0.05 -3.99 20.59
N LYS A 659 0.22 -4.85 21.56
CA LYS A 659 -0.80 -5.77 22.12
C LYS A 659 -1.89 -5.02 22.88
N ASP A 660 -1.52 -4.00 23.64
CA ASP A 660 -2.43 -3.17 24.44
C ASP A 660 -3.34 -2.28 23.58
N THR A 661 -3.01 -1.98 22.32
CA THR A 661 -3.92 -1.29 21.39
C THR A 661 -5.25 -2.03 21.24
N ARG A 662 -5.21 -3.37 21.22
CA ARG A 662 -6.42 -4.22 21.19
C ARG A 662 -7.22 -4.10 22.49
N GLU A 663 -6.53 -4.11 23.63
CA GLU A 663 -7.14 -4.05 24.96
C GLU A 663 -7.79 -2.68 25.22
N LEU A 664 -7.14 -1.59 24.79
CA LEU A 664 -7.68 -0.23 24.79
C LEU A 664 -8.98 -0.15 23.96
N LEU A 665 -8.98 -0.66 22.73
CA LEU A 665 -10.17 -0.65 21.88
C LEU A 665 -11.34 -1.42 22.53
N ILE A 666 -11.07 -2.52 23.23
CA ILE A 666 -12.09 -3.27 23.97
C ILE A 666 -12.58 -2.48 25.20
N LYS A 667 -11.67 -1.85 25.96
CA LYS A 667 -12.00 -0.92 27.08
C LYS A 667 -12.93 0.20 26.62
N LEU A 668 -12.74 0.71 25.40
CA LEU A 668 -13.57 1.76 24.78
C LEU A 668 -14.89 1.24 24.16
N GLY A 669 -15.29 0.00 24.46
CA GLY A 669 -16.59 -0.57 24.08
C GLY A 669 -16.65 -1.26 22.72
N THR A 670 -15.52 -1.53 22.06
CA THR A 670 -15.53 -2.34 20.81
C THR A 670 -15.54 -3.83 21.12
N THR A 671 -16.10 -4.65 20.22
CA THR A 671 -15.99 -6.11 20.39
C THR A 671 -14.57 -6.59 20.12
N ALA A 672 -14.16 -7.68 20.76
CA ALA A 672 -12.83 -8.28 20.54
C ALA A 672 -12.51 -8.50 19.05
N THR A 673 -13.49 -8.99 18.28
CA THR A 673 -13.39 -9.21 16.82
C THR A 673 -13.16 -7.91 16.04
N GLU A 674 -13.73 -6.81 16.49
CA GLU A 674 -13.58 -5.49 15.86
C GLU A 674 -12.27 -4.82 16.23
N ALA A 675 -11.83 -4.94 17.48
CA ALA A 675 -10.50 -4.54 17.91
C ALA A 675 -9.40 -5.28 17.12
N ASP A 676 -9.53 -6.60 16.94
CA ASP A 676 -8.62 -7.41 16.11
C ASP A 676 -8.64 -6.96 14.63
N ARG A 677 -9.84 -6.70 14.08
CA ARG A 677 -10.02 -6.18 12.72
C ARG A 677 -9.42 -4.78 12.55
N CYS A 678 -9.52 -3.92 13.56
CA CYS A 678 -8.92 -2.58 13.57
C CYS A 678 -7.40 -2.66 13.59
N CYS A 679 -6.82 -3.46 14.49
CA CYS A 679 -5.38 -3.69 14.54
C CYS A 679 -4.83 -4.20 13.20
N LEU A 680 -5.54 -5.11 12.53
CA LEU A 680 -5.17 -5.59 11.19
C LEU A 680 -5.27 -4.47 10.13
N LYS A 681 -6.33 -3.66 10.14
CA LYS A 681 -6.48 -2.50 9.23
C LYS A 681 -5.36 -1.46 9.41
N LEU A 682 -5.01 -1.16 10.66
CA LEU A 682 -3.93 -0.24 11.03
C LEU A 682 -2.58 -0.76 10.53
N HIS A 683 -2.28 -2.05 10.75
CA HIS A 683 -1.08 -2.70 10.21
C HIS A 683 -1.02 -2.60 8.68
N GLN A 684 -2.09 -3.00 7.99
CA GLN A 684 -2.17 -2.96 6.52
C GLN A 684 -2.00 -1.54 5.98
N SER A 685 -2.66 -0.55 6.59
CA SER A 685 -2.56 0.85 6.16
C SER A 685 -1.18 1.43 6.40
N ALA A 686 -0.53 1.08 7.51
CA ALA A 686 0.84 1.48 7.80
C ALA A 686 1.83 0.95 6.76
N VAL A 687 1.72 -0.33 6.37
CA VAL A 687 2.56 -0.97 5.34
C VAL A 687 2.29 -0.38 3.95
N GLU A 688 1.02 -0.15 3.59
CA GLU A 688 0.63 0.44 2.30
C GLU A 688 1.19 1.87 2.14
N HIS A 689 1.05 2.70 3.17
CA HIS A 689 1.58 4.07 3.15
C HIS A 689 3.11 4.10 3.21
N LEU A 690 3.74 3.19 3.96
CA LEU A 690 5.20 3.00 3.92
C LEU A 690 5.68 2.73 2.49
N ASN A 691 5.06 1.78 1.79
CA ASN A 691 5.43 1.47 0.41
C ASN A 691 5.25 2.70 -0.51
N ARG A 692 4.14 3.44 -0.40
CA ARG A 692 3.94 4.69 -1.15
C ARG A 692 5.03 5.72 -0.89
N ILE A 693 5.39 5.95 0.38
CA ILE A 693 6.44 6.90 0.78
C ILE A 693 7.79 6.50 0.17
N VAL A 694 8.16 5.21 0.24
CA VAL A 694 9.41 4.71 -0.35
C VAL A 694 9.42 4.85 -1.87
N VAL A 695 8.33 4.51 -2.56
CA VAL A 695 8.21 4.68 -4.02
C VAL A 695 8.35 6.17 -4.40
N GLN A 696 7.64 7.07 -3.71
CA GLN A 696 7.73 8.50 -3.98
C GLN A 696 9.14 9.04 -3.70
N ARG A 697 9.85 8.50 -2.71
CA ARG A 697 11.26 8.82 -2.46
C ARG A 697 12.16 8.41 -3.61
N ARG A 698 12.02 7.18 -4.13
CA ARG A 698 12.79 6.72 -5.29
C ARG A 698 12.50 7.51 -6.56
N ILE A 699 11.26 7.97 -6.76
CA ILE A 699 10.93 8.89 -7.85
C ILE A 699 11.67 10.22 -7.67
N HIS A 700 11.56 10.83 -6.48
CA HIS A 700 12.19 12.12 -6.19
C HIS A 700 13.72 12.10 -6.33
N GLU A 701 14.37 11.03 -5.86
CA GLU A 701 15.81 10.80 -6.01
C GLU A 701 16.23 10.77 -7.49
N ARG A 702 15.49 10.04 -8.34
CA ARG A 702 15.76 9.97 -9.79
C ARG A 702 15.55 11.31 -10.51
N THR A 703 14.49 12.04 -10.15
CA THR A 703 14.23 13.37 -10.75
C THR A 703 15.28 14.40 -10.32
N ALA A 704 15.79 14.31 -9.08
CA ALA A 704 16.82 15.22 -8.59
C ALA A 704 18.15 15.02 -9.33
N THR A 705 18.55 13.77 -9.61
CA THR A 705 19.76 13.49 -10.40
C THR A 705 19.66 13.89 -11.87
N ALA A 706 18.46 13.93 -12.43
CA ALA A 706 18.23 14.27 -13.85
C ALA A 706 18.23 15.79 -14.14
N GLY A 707 18.06 16.63 -13.11
CA GLY A 707 18.05 18.10 -13.23
C GLY A 707 19.34 18.78 -12.78
N SER A 708 20.41 18.01 -12.55
CA SER A 708 21.72 18.50 -12.06
C SER A 708 22.88 18.24 -13.04
N GLY A 709 22.56 17.80 -14.26
CA GLY A 709 23.45 17.78 -15.42
C GLY A 709 22.91 18.74 -16.49
#